data_AF-A0A2Z5G528-F1
#
_entry.id   AF-A0A2Z5G528-F1
#
_cell.length_a   1.000
_cell.length_b   1.000
_cell.length_c   1.000
_cell.angle_alpha   90.00
_cell.angle_beta   90.00
_cell.angle_gamma   90.00
#
_symmetry.space_group_name_H-M   'P 1'
#
loop_
_entity.id
_entity.type
_entity.pdbx_description
1 polymer ?
#
loop_
_entity_poly.entity_id
_entity_poly.type
_entity_poly.pdbx_seq_one_letter_code
_entity_poly.pdbx_strand_id
1 'polypeptide(L)'
;MKRFLILSLLLVFSLPVGFSIAGCAGTNPNNYCNKTGFGYGLKTNQVAAISLQPATTGISLAYGQTGQLQAPTATNCNGGSETVGSYTYGTTNLNLADVSPTGALCGGTWNRTSPGGIADFTICTPPTAQAMKSACTGNTCVALMTASGAGVTSNTVAVYVHPPVTTIQLDTAAPANVSNFTGCFSQNQTSQLDATAFIGNGASQTPFCAPPGNPYGVPDCTANLGHLTYTPVNSTVVTIDPNGVATAHQPGSTAITAAISNVSSTAGTFYTCPPASIQLQIPSTITSTNGGTVGTVTPGTPVPLATVVRDTQGNQITGVALDYSSTNSQEISVGSGGSVTTTFPSTAAITAVCNPPTCNPSIITQIGQQGNGVPIVGNSVQITSTGRISNFLWMASPQSSFFEPIDLSTGTIGSPIKLPYKPNSMVIDPAGTNLYFGNYRELMEYSASSNSLTKEDTTVPGVVLTVSPDSSTVVIADQVRQVIYLYTAATGANTSIGGLATRAVFSPDGKTLYVTGPNALYIHNTLTGWSVYPNLPTQNGDGCTLDNSGTSPFCSPDLTVTIPAEGIFLSGPAGTGTTAYGFCPNTTVNPFDYYPSALIPGTVLPATDHVIASTDRLHVLGANTTNLTDIFLGTLDAPGVPTGNSPTAASGTCIRPSINTVAGLQFNTSTVFNPALPASIAPTAIDQVVASSNSTIAFVTYTGKSNTGQALLPYYQLSPAFTQGTVGTVPLSGTATVPLAGTFSPDNETFFVGTAGDNLVHFVDIPSLTDIKAINPGLVDPSGAPVPVQFFAVKPRPTT
;
A
#
# COMPACT_ATOMS: atom_id res chain seq x y z
N MET A 1 92.16 -18.61 36.64
CA MET A 1 92.25 -17.88 35.35
C MET A 1 92.21 -18.79 34.11
N LYS A 2 92.77 -20.02 34.12
CA LYS A 2 92.70 -20.95 32.95
C LYS A 2 91.28 -21.39 32.52
N ARG A 3 90.27 -21.36 33.40
CA ARG A 3 88.90 -21.79 33.07
C ARG A 3 88.04 -20.72 32.36
N PHE A 4 88.39 -19.44 32.50
CA PHE A 4 87.66 -18.34 31.84
C PHE A 4 88.13 -18.14 30.38
N LEU A 5 89.44 -18.34 30.13
CA LEU A 5 90.03 -18.22 28.79
C LEU A 5 89.49 -19.29 27.82
N ILE A 6 89.24 -20.51 28.31
CA ILE A 6 88.69 -21.62 27.52
C ILE A 6 87.23 -21.34 27.13
N LEU A 7 86.43 -20.74 28.02
CA LEU A 7 85.04 -20.36 27.73
C LEU A 7 84.98 -19.24 26.68
N SER A 8 85.87 -18.24 26.76
CA SER A 8 85.97 -17.17 25.75
C SER A 8 86.44 -17.70 24.39
N LEU A 9 87.39 -18.64 24.34
CA LEU A 9 87.83 -19.26 23.08
C LEU A 9 86.74 -20.16 22.46
N LEU A 10 85.98 -20.90 23.27
CA LEU A 10 84.84 -21.68 22.80
C LEU A 10 83.71 -20.81 22.24
N LEU A 11 83.45 -19.63 22.82
CA LEU A 11 82.44 -18.70 22.32
C LEU A 11 82.84 -18.07 20.98
N VAL A 12 84.13 -17.73 20.79
CA VAL A 12 84.64 -17.10 19.56
C VAL A 12 84.65 -18.08 18.37
N PHE A 13 84.83 -19.38 18.59
CA PHE A 13 84.77 -20.39 17.52
C PHE A 13 83.37 -20.99 17.28
N SER A 14 82.45 -20.93 18.25
CA SER A 14 81.08 -21.46 18.10
C SER A 14 80.09 -20.45 17.49
N LEU A 15 80.31 -19.14 17.67
CA LEU A 15 79.47 -18.10 17.08
C LEU A 15 79.49 -18.08 15.53
N PRO A 16 80.64 -18.18 14.83
CA PRO A 16 80.64 -18.16 13.36
C PRO A 16 79.97 -19.40 12.75
N VAL A 17 80.08 -20.56 13.40
CA VAL A 17 79.46 -21.81 12.93
C VAL A 17 77.94 -21.81 13.16
N GLY A 18 77.47 -21.21 14.26
CA GLY A 18 76.04 -20.99 14.50
C GLY A 18 75.39 -20.05 13.48
N PHE A 19 76.07 -18.98 13.07
CA PHE A 19 75.58 -18.07 12.02
C PHE A 19 75.65 -18.66 10.60
N SER A 20 76.56 -19.60 10.34
CA SER A 20 76.66 -20.28 9.04
C SER A 20 75.53 -21.29 8.79
N ILE A 21 74.97 -21.88 9.85
CA ILE A 21 73.83 -22.83 9.74
C ILE A 21 72.48 -22.09 9.78
N ALA A 22 72.40 -20.93 10.45
CA ALA A 22 71.23 -20.05 10.38
C ALA A 22 71.05 -19.37 9.00
N GLY A 23 72.11 -19.27 8.19
CA GLY A 23 72.05 -18.75 6.81
C GLY A 23 71.37 -19.69 5.80
N CYS A 24 71.09 -20.94 6.16
CA CYS A 24 70.35 -21.91 5.33
C CYS A 24 68.94 -22.22 5.86
N ALA A 25 68.39 -21.37 6.72
CA ALA A 25 67.00 -21.44 7.16
C ALA A 25 66.20 -20.26 6.55
N GLY A 26 65.81 -20.42 5.29
CA GLY A 26 64.58 -19.84 4.72
C GLY A 26 64.28 -18.36 4.97
N THR A 27 65.17 -17.43 4.62
CA THR A 27 64.74 -16.05 4.33
C THR A 27 64.14 -16.01 2.92
N ASN A 28 62.87 -16.36 2.80
CA ASN A 28 62.08 -16.06 1.62
C ASN A 28 61.79 -14.55 1.62
N PRO A 29 62.27 -13.73 0.66
CA PRO A 29 61.61 -12.45 0.43
C PRO A 29 60.17 -12.79 0.02
N ASN A 30 59.16 -12.17 0.62
CA ASN A 30 57.70 -12.39 0.48
C ASN A 30 57.11 -12.28 -0.95
N ASN A 31 57.85 -12.67 -1.98
CA ASN A 31 57.63 -12.37 -3.37
C ASN A 31 57.25 -13.61 -4.18
N TYR A 32 57.06 -14.77 -3.56
CA TYR A 32 56.69 -16.02 -4.23
C TYR A 32 55.40 -16.62 -3.66
N CYS A 33 54.58 -17.20 -4.54
CA CYS A 33 53.28 -17.78 -4.21
C CYS A 33 53.37 -19.01 -3.29
N ASN A 34 54.55 -19.62 -3.19
CA ASN A 34 54.78 -20.76 -2.33
C ASN A 34 54.98 -20.30 -0.87
N LYS A 35 53.94 -20.48 -0.04
CA LYS A 35 53.94 -20.12 1.39
C LYS A 35 54.82 -21.05 2.26
N THR A 36 55.44 -22.09 1.69
CA THR A 36 56.27 -23.05 2.44
C THR A 36 57.75 -22.64 2.60
N GLY A 37 58.11 -21.40 2.24
CA GLY A 37 59.42 -20.82 2.58
C GLY A 37 60.57 -21.15 1.63
N PHE A 38 60.30 -21.86 0.53
CA PHE A 38 61.29 -22.12 -0.51
C PHE A 38 61.31 -20.98 -1.55
N GLY A 39 62.49 -20.43 -1.86
CA GLY A 39 62.69 -19.25 -2.74
C GLY A 39 62.54 -19.51 -4.24
N TYR A 40 61.62 -20.40 -4.65
CA TYR A 40 61.34 -20.72 -6.04
C TYR A 40 59.83 -20.87 -6.27
N GLY A 41 59.36 -20.49 -7.47
CA GLY A 41 57.95 -20.57 -7.87
C GLY A 41 57.47 -19.32 -8.61
N LEU A 42 56.16 -19.26 -8.88
CA LEU A 42 55.50 -18.07 -9.42
C LEU A 42 55.64 -16.91 -8.43
N LYS A 43 55.96 -15.70 -8.90
CA LYS A 43 56.02 -14.53 -8.04
C LYS A 43 54.63 -14.03 -7.66
N THR A 44 54.50 -13.36 -6.51
CA THR A 44 53.23 -12.81 -6.01
C THR A 44 52.67 -11.68 -6.87
N ASN A 45 53.47 -11.13 -7.79
CA ASN A 45 53.08 -10.11 -8.77
C ASN A 45 53.02 -10.66 -10.22
N GLN A 46 52.92 -11.98 -10.37
CA GLN A 46 52.75 -12.63 -11.66
C GLN A 46 51.36 -13.22 -11.77
N VAL A 47 50.84 -13.26 -13.00
CA VAL A 47 49.56 -13.87 -13.32
C VAL A 47 49.59 -15.35 -12.95
N ALA A 48 48.68 -15.74 -12.07
CA ALA A 48 48.50 -17.12 -11.62
C ALA A 48 47.25 -17.76 -12.23
N ALA A 49 46.21 -16.96 -12.48
CA ALA A 49 44.95 -17.41 -13.04
C ALA A 49 44.37 -16.36 -13.99
N ILE A 50 43.64 -16.82 -15.00
CA ILE A 50 42.80 -15.99 -15.88
C ILE A 50 41.37 -16.50 -15.76
N SER A 51 40.41 -15.61 -15.58
CA SER A 51 38.99 -15.91 -15.58
C SER A 51 38.33 -15.32 -16.81
N LEU A 52 37.60 -16.16 -17.55
CA LEU A 52 36.82 -15.82 -18.73
C LEU A 52 35.33 -16.04 -18.44
N GLN A 53 34.49 -15.06 -18.79
CA GLN A 53 33.06 -15.07 -18.49
C GLN A 53 32.19 -14.98 -19.76
N PRO A 54 30.97 -15.52 -19.75
CA PRO A 54 30.31 -16.17 -18.61
C PRO A 54 30.67 -17.66 -18.47
N ALA A 55 31.30 -18.04 -17.35
CA ALA A 55 31.85 -19.38 -17.15
C ALA A 55 30.78 -20.46 -16.94
N THR A 56 29.64 -20.09 -16.34
CA THR A 56 28.59 -21.04 -15.92
C THR A 56 27.42 -21.09 -16.90
N THR A 57 26.99 -19.95 -17.44
CA THR A 57 25.82 -19.89 -18.34
C THR A 57 26.16 -20.17 -19.80
N GLY A 58 27.42 -19.91 -20.19
CA GLY A 58 27.85 -19.92 -21.59
C GLY A 58 27.21 -18.80 -22.42
N ILE A 59 27.38 -18.88 -23.74
CA ILE A 59 26.84 -17.94 -24.73
C ILE A 59 26.06 -18.72 -25.78
N SER A 60 24.82 -18.29 -26.03
CA SER A 60 23.96 -18.86 -27.07
C SER A 60 24.04 -18.04 -28.34
N LEU A 61 24.25 -18.70 -29.49
CA LEU A 61 24.31 -18.05 -30.81
C LEU A 61 23.52 -18.87 -31.84
N ALA A 62 22.58 -18.22 -32.52
CA ALA A 62 21.98 -18.77 -33.72
C ALA A 62 23.02 -18.84 -34.85
N TYR A 63 22.75 -19.67 -35.87
CA TYR A 63 23.61 -19.78 -37.04
C TYR A 63 23.85 -18.43 -37.73
N GLY A 64 25.11 -18.03 -37.85
CA GLY A 64 25.52 -16.73 -38.40
C GLY A 64 25.34 -15.55 -37.44
N GLN A 65 24.89 -15.76 -36.21
CA GLN A 65 24.78 -14.71 -35.20
C GLN A 65 26.15 -14.39 -34.60
N THR A 66 26.38 -13.12 -34.33
CA THR A 66 27.59 -12.64 -33.66
C THR A 66 27.34 -12.41 -32.18
N GLY A 67 28.35 -12.64 -31.35
CA GLY A 67 28.35 -12.35 -29.92
C GLY A 67 29.70 -11.77 -29.47
N GLN A 68 29.89 -11.66 -28.16
CA GLN A 68 31.13 -11.12 -27.59
C GLN A 68 31.44 -11.82 -26.27
N LEU A 69 32.70 -12.24 -26.09
CA LEU A 69 33.20 -12.68 -24.79
C LEU A 69 33.44 -11.46 -23.89
N GLN A 70 33.20 -11.61 -22.59
CA GLN A 70 33.63 -10.61 -21.63
C GLN A 70 35.16 -10.57 -21.56
N ALA A 71 35.71 -9.39 -21.31
CA ALA A 71 37.16 -9.20 -21.21
C ALA A 71 37.74 -10.10 -20.09
N PRO A 72 38.81 -10.89 -20.35
CA PRO A 72 39.38 -11.76 -19.35
C PRO A 72 39.99 -10.96 -18.19
N THR A 73 39.83 -11.49 -16.98
CA THR A 73 40.44 -10.91 -15.76
C THR A 73 41.59 -11.79 -15.30
N ALA A 74 42.75 -11.19 -15.06
CA ALA A 74 43.94 -11.90 -14.59
C ALA A 74 44.17 -11.60 -13.10
N THR A 75 44.50 -12.64 -12.34
CA THR A 75 44.81 -12.52 -10.91
C THR A 75 46.11 -13.22 -10.57
N ASN A 76 46.82 -12.70 -9.57
CA ASN A 76 47.95 -13.37 -8.96
C ASN A 76 47.48 -14.43 -7.95
N CYS A 77 48.44 -15.18 -7.41
CA CYS A 77 48.17 -16.26 -6.46
C CYS A 77 47.62 -15.82 -5.09
N ASN A 78 47.59 -14.51 -4.81
CA ASN A 78 46.96 -13.94 -3.62
C ASN A 78 45.57 -13.37 -3.92
N GLY A 79 45.06 -13.52 -5.16
CA GLY A 79 43.78 -12.97 -5.59
C GLY A 79 43.82 -11.48 -5.96
N GLY A 80 45.01 -10.85 -5.98
CA GLY A 80 45.18 -9.49 -6.47
C GLY A 80 45.07 -9.43 -8.00
N SER A 81 44.55 -8.32 -8.55
CA SER A 81 44.44 -8.13 -10.00
C SER A 81 45.81 -7.91 -10.63
N GLU A 82 46.04 -8.52 -11.79
CA GLU A 82 47.25 -8.37 -12.59
C GLU A 82 46.89 -7.96 -14.03
N THR A 83 47.85 -7.36 -14.73
CA THR A 83 47.64 -6.90 -16.12
C THR A 83 48.28 -7.86 -17.12
N VAL A 84 47.53 -8.24 -18.15
CA VAL A 84 48.02 -8.98 -19.31
C VAL A 84 47.96 -8.05 -20.52
N GLY A 85 49.10 -7.87 -21.21
CA GLY A 85 49.20 -6.92 -22.33
C GLY A 85 48.35 -7.30 -23.55
N SER A 86 48.10 -8.59 -23.77
CA SER A 86 47.21 -9.09 -24.83
C SER A 86 46.76 -10.52 -24.52
N TYR A 87 45.52 -10.84 -24.84
CA TYR A 87 44.99 -12.20 -24.76
C TYR A 87 44.89 -12.83 -26.15
N THR A 88 45.22 -14.12 -26.23
CA THR A 88 44.94 -14.95 -27.40
C THR A 88 43.73 -15.81 -27.08
N TYR A 89 42.65 -15.66 -27.86
CA TYR A 89 41.46 -16.48 -27.74
C TYR A 89 41.58 -17.76 -28.57
N GLY A 90 41.04 -18.86 -28.06
CA GLY A 90 40.99 -20.15 -28.74
C GLY A 90 39.60 -20.78 -28.64
N THR A 91 39.26 -21.58 -29.64
CA THR A 91 38.02 -22.38 -29.71
C THR A 91 38.37 -23.84 -29.94
N THR A 92 37.59 -24.77 -29.38
CA THR A 92 37.74 -26.21 -29.67
C THR A 92 37.30 -26.59 -31.08
N ASN A 93 36.47 -25.77 -31.74
CA ASN A 93 36.04 -26.03 -33.11
C ASN A 93 35.72 -24.73 -33.87
N LEU A 94 36.68 -24.28 -34.69
CA LEU A 94 36.57 -23.08 -35.53
C LEU A 94 35.46 -23.15 -36.58
N ASN A 95 35.05 -24.35 -37.00
CA ASN A 95 34.01 -24.52 -38.01
C ASN A 95 32.59 -24.44 -37.43
N LEU A 96 32.47 -24.56 -36.11
CA LEU A 96 31.20 -24.46 -35.38
C LEU A 96 31.02 -23.09 -34.74
N ALA A 97 32.03 -22.62 -34.00
CA ALA A 97 32.06 -21.26 -33.45
C ALA A 97 33.48 -20.69 -33.53
N ASP A 98 33.60 -19.54 -34.17
CA ASP A 98 34.87 -18.83 -34.35
C ASP A 98 34.96 -17.61 -33.42
N VAL A 99 36.18 -17.24 -33.04
CA VAL A 99 36.48 -16.12 -32.13
C VAL A 99 37.55 -15.22 -32.74
N SER A 100 37.30 -13.91 -32.75
CA SER A 100 38.25 -12.92 -33.24
C SER A 100 39.35 -12.62 -32.21
N PRO A 101 40.46 -11.96 -32.60
CA PRO A 101 41.47 -11.47 -31.67
C PRO A 101 40.93 -10.48 -30.61
N THR A 102 39.78 -9.85 -30.85
CA THR A 102 39.12 -8.94 -29.91
C THR A 102 38.09 -9.65 -29.01
N GLY A 103 37.92 -10.97 -29.16
CA GLY A 103 36.94 -11.76 -28.40
C GLY A 103 35.52 -11.75 -29.01
N ALA A 104 35.35 -11.23 -30.23
CA ALA A 104 34.08 -11.27 -30.94
C ALA A 104 33.80 -12.69 -31.44
N LEU A 105 32.60 -13.18 -31.15
CA LEU A 105 32.17 -14.54 -31.46
C LEU A 105 31.32 -14.58 -32.73
N CYS A 106 31.45 -15.65 -33.50
CA CYS A 106 30.57 -15.99 -34.60
C CYS A 106 30.00 -17.39 -34.38
N GLY A 107 28.67 -17.54 -34.42
CA GLY A 107 27.97 -18.82 -34.48
C GLY A 107 28.13 -19.47 -35.85
N GLY A 108 29.37 -19.80 -36.20
CA GLY A 108 29.82 -20.22 -37.51
C GLY A 108 31.30 -19.85 -37.69
N THR A 109 31.67 -19.36 -38.87
CA THR A 109 33.06 -18.98 -39.20
C THR A 109 33.16 -17.50 -39.53
N TRP A 110 34.21 -16.84 -39.02
CA TRP A 110 34.52 -15.47 -39.42
C TRP A 110 35.19 -15.45 -40.80
N ASN A 111 34.92 -14.41 -41.58
CA ASN A 111 35.67 -14.15 -42.79
C ASN A 111 37.14 -13.82 -42.45
N ARG A 112 38.07 -14.50 -43.13
CA ARG A 112 39.51 -14.27 -43.02
C ARG A 112 40.09 -14.15 -44.43
N THR A 113 40.95 -13.16 -44.66
CA THR A 113 41.62 -12.92 -45.94
C THR A 113 40.65 -12.90 -47.14
N SER A 114 39.53 -12.19 -46.97
CA SER A 114 38.45 -12.18 -47.98
C SER A 114 38.85 -11.39 -49.23
N PRO A 115 38.57 -11.90 -50.45
CA PRO A 115 38.77 -11.13 -51.68
C PRO A 115 37.93 -9.84 -51.69
N GLY A 116 38.44 -8.77 -52.30
CA GLY A 116 37.67 -7.53 -52.50
C GLY A 116 37.77 -6.48 -51.37
N GLY A 117 38.74 -6.60 -50.46
CA GLY A 117 39.04 -5.56 -49.47
C GLY A 117 38.13 -5.53 -48.23
N ILE A 118 37.35 -6.59 -48.01
CA ILE A 118 36.54 -6.77 -46.80
C ILE A 118 37.47 -7.08 -45.62
N ALA A 119 37.36 -6.29 -44.54
CA ALA A 119 38.18 -6.50 -43.35
C ALA A 119 37.88 -7.85 -42.67
N ASP A 120 38.89 -8.47 -42.08
CA ASP A 120 38.74 -9.73 -41.34
C ASP A 120 37.81 -9.56 -40.13
N PHE A 121 37.11 -10.63 -39.76
CA PHE A 121 36.19 -10.67 -38.61
C PHE A 121 35.01 -9.68 -38.68
N THR A 122 34.50 -9.42 -39.89
CA THR A 122 33.34 -8.54 -40.13
C THR A 122 32.09 -9.28 -40.62
N ILE A 123 32.24 -10.45 -41.22
CA ILE A 123 31.15 -11.28 -41.74
C ILE A 123 31.18 -12.63 -41.03
N CYS A 124 30.09 -12.93 -40.32
CA CYS A 124 29.87 -14.22 -39.69
C CYS A 124 29.06 -15.12 -40.62
N THR A 125 29.68 -16.21 -41.10
CA THR A 125 29.03 -17.17 -42.00
C THR A 125 28.52 -18.37 -41.21
N PRO A 126 27.24 -18.77 -41.34
CA PRO A 126 26.68 -19.96 -40.70
C PRO A 126 27.52 -21.23 -40.89
N PRO A 127 27.52 -22.16 -39.91
CA PRO A 127 28.22 -23.43 -40.05
C PRO A 127 27.63 -24.26 -41.19
N THR A 128 28.49 -24.95 -41.94
CA THR A 128 28.03 -25.85 -43.01
C THR A 128 27.41 -27.12 -42.41
N ALA A 129 26.54 -27.81 -43.17
CA ALA A 129 25.98 -29.09 -42.74
C ALA A 129 27.04 -30.14 -42.37
N GLN A 130 28.20 -30.12 -43.05
CA GLN A 130 29.32 -30.99 -42.76
C GLN A 130 30.05 -30.61 -41.46
N ALA A 131 30.19 -29.31 -41.19
CA ALA A 131 30.74 -28.83 -39.92
C ALA A 131 29.84 -29.24 -38.74
N MET A 132 28.52 -29.10 -38.88
CA MET A 132 27.57 -29.56 -37.86
C MET A 132 27.64 -31.08 -37.64
N LYS A 133 27.67 -31.88 -38.71
CA LYS A 133 27.74 -33.35 -38.62
C LYS A 133 28.99 -33.88 -37.90
N SER A 134 30.09 -33.15 -37.97
CA SER A 134 31.37 -33.53 -37.36
C SER A 134 31.59 -32.96 -35.96
N ALA A 135 30.86 -31.91 -35.60
CA ALA A 135 31.02 -31.18 -34.34
C ALA A 135 29.91 -31.43 -33.32
N CYS A 136 28.72 -31.84 -33.76
CA CYS A 136 27.54 -31.96 -32.92
C CYS A 136 27.23 -33.42 -32.55
N THR A 137 26.73 -33.64 -31.33
CA THR A 137 26.21 -34.94 -30.89
C THR A 137 24.69 -34.87 -30.85
N GLY A 138 24.02 -35.42 -31.86
CA GLY A 138 22.58 -35.20 -32.05
C GLY A 138 22.30 -33.72 -32.36
N ASN A 139 21.39 -33.10 -31.60
CA ASN A 139 21.05 -31.68 -31.73
C ASN A 139 21.97 -30.76 -30.92
N THR A 140 22.89 -31.31 -30.13
CA THR A 140 23.77 -30.56 -29.23
C THR A 140 25.05 -30.17 -29.93
N CYS A 141 25.25 -28.86 -30.10
CA CYS A 141 26.38 -28.26 -30.82
C CYS A 141 27.08 -27.24 -29.93
N VAL A 142 28.19 -27.63 -29.29
CA VAL A 142 28.91 -26.78 -28.33
C VAL A 142 30.38 -26.65 -28.71
N ALA A 143 30.89 -25.42 -28.75
CA ALA A 143 32.31 -25.10 -28.84
C ALA A 143 32.79 -24.46 -27.53
N LEU A 144 34.00 -24.78 -27.07
CA LEU A 144 34.56 -24.23 -25.83
C LEU A 144 35.59 -23.16 -26.16
N MET A 145 35.40 -21.98 -25.58
CA MET A 145 36.28 -20.82 -25.72
C MET A 145 37.25 -20.73 -24.55
N THR A 146 38.50 -20.35 -24.83
CA THR A 146 39.53 -20.08 -23.82
C THR A 146 40.26 -18.78 -24.15
N ALA A 147 40.84 -18.13 -23.15
CA ALA A 147 41.74 -17.01 -23.31
C ALA A 147 43.07 -17.34 -22.64
N SER A 148 44.17 -17.17 -23.37
CA SER A 148 45.53 -17.41 -22.87
C SER A 148 46.35 -16.13 -22.90
N GLY A 149 47.17 -15.92 -21.87
CA GLY A 149 48.04 -14.77 -21.74
C GLY A 149 49.05 -14.99 -20.62
N ALA A 150 50.24 -14.42 -20.74
CA ALA A 150 51.33 -14.58 -19.76
C ALA A 150 51.65 -16.05 -19.38
N GLY A 151 51.43 -17.00 -20.29
CA GLY A 151 51.66 -18.43 -20.06
C GLY A 151 50.56 -19.17 -19.28
N VAL A 152 49.45 -18.50 -18.97
CA VAL A 152 48.27 -19.06 -18.28
C VAL A 152 47.10 -19.15 -19.25
N THR A 153 46.29 -20.19 -19.12
CA THR A 153 45.03 -20.36 -19.88
C THR A 153 43.85 -20.30 -18.93
N SER A 154 42.78 -19.61 -19.35
CA SER A 154 41.57 -19.45 -18.55
C SER A 154 40.78 -20.75 -18.38
N ASN A 155 39.74 -20.68 -17.56
CA ASN A 155 38.61 -21.61 -17.66
C ASN A 155 38.00 -21.58 -19.07
N THR A 156 37.21 -22.60 -19.40
CA THR A 156 36.45 -22.66 -20.64
C THR A 156 35.11 -21.92 -20.51
N VAL A 157 34.67 -21.27 -21.58
CA VAL A 157 33.31 -20.74 -21.76
C VAL A 157 32.62 -21.51 -22.88
N ALA A 158 31.45 -22.09 -22.62
CA ALA A 158 30.69 -22.82 -23.64
C ALA A 158 29.98 -21.85 -24.58
N VAL A 159 30.03 -22.12 -25.88
CA VAL A 159 29.28 -21.44 -26.93
C VAL A 159 28.36 -22.46 -27.60
N TYR A 160 27.05 -22.27 -27.41
CA TYR A 160 26.00 -23.12 -27.93
C TYR A 160 25.55 -22.57 -29.28
N VAL A 161 25.76 -23.33 -30.36
CA VAL A 161 25.46 -22.90 -31.73
C VAL A 161 24.27 -23.66 -32.26
N HIS A 162 23.18 -22.98 -32.58
CA HIS A 162 21.89 -23.62 -32.85
C HIS A 162 21.14 -22.99 -34.04
N PRO A 163 20.13 -23.65 -34.63
CA PRO A 163 19.27 -23.02 -35.62
C PRO A 163 18.53 -21.82 -35.02
N PRO A 164 18.17 -20.79 -35.80
CA PRO A 164 17.43 -19.64 -35.28
C PRO A 164 16.17 -20.05 -34.53
N VAL A 165 16.11 -19.71 -33.23
CA VAL A 165 14.90 -19.87 -32.41
C VAL A 165 13.87 -18.87 -32.92
N THR A 166 12.63 -19.31 -33.12
CA THR A 166 11.55 -18.46 -33.62
C THR A 166 10.61 -18.00 -32.52
N THR A 167 10.32 -18.88 -31.55
CA THR A 167 9.54 -18.53 -30.37
C THR A 167 10.02 -19.29 -29.14
N ILE A 168 9.77 -18.70 -27.97
CA ILE A 168 10.02 -19.30 -26.66
C ILE A 168 8.68 -19.34 -25.94
N GLN A 169 8.35 -20.50 -25.38
CA GLN A 169 7.20 -20.68 -24.51
C GLN A 169 7.71 -20.98 -23.11
N LEU A 170 7.24 -20.21 -22.13
CA LEU A 170 7.51 -20.50 -20.72
C LEU A 170 6.74 -21.75 -20.31
N ASP A 171 7.48 -22.74 -19.81
CA ASP A 171 6.92 -23.90 -19.15
C ASP A 171 7.07 -23.62 -17.67
N THR A 172 6.05 -23.06 -17.03
CA THR A 172 6.11 -22.81 -15.59
C THR A 172 6.10 -24.15 -14.87
N ALA A 173 7.29 -24.72 -14.67
CA ALA A 173 7.48 -25.94 -13.91
C ALA A 173 7.14 -25.66 -12.44
N ALA A 174 6.25 -26.48 -11.92
CA ALA A 174 6.02 -26.60 -10.50
C ALA A 174 7.31 -26.94 -9.74
N PRO A 175 7.31 -26.81 -8.40
CA PRO A 175 8.33 -27.48 -7.60
C PRO A 175 8.37 -28.98 -7.97
N ALA A 176 9.58 -29.54 -7.99
CA ALA A 176 9.85 -30.91 -8.46
C ALA A 176 8.80 -31.91 -7.95
N ASN A 177 8.04 -32.51 -8.89
CA ASN A 177 6.92 -33.47 -8.73
C ASN A 177 5.47 -32.97 -8.88
N VAL A 178 5.19 -31.84 -9.55
CA VAL A 178 3.78 -31.53 -9.93
C VAL A 178 3.67 -30.98 -11.35
N SER A 179 3.45 -31.81 -12.37
CA SER A 179 2.95 -31.26 -13.64
C SER A 179 1.62 -30.51 -13.38
N ASN A 180 1.56 -29.20 -13.68
CA ASN A 180 0.45 -28.26 -13.43
C ASN A 180 0.38 -27.66 -12.01
N PHE A 181 1.37 -26.86 -11.59
CA PHE A 181 1.23 -26.04 -10.38
C PHE A 181 0.28 -24.87 -10.61
N THR A 182 -0.91 -25.01 -10.05
CA THR A 182 -1.95 -23.98 -10.01
C THR A 182 -1.94 -23.25 -8.66
N GLY A 183 -0.79 -23.13 -7.99
CA GLY A 183 -0.67 -22.54 -6.65
C GLY A 183 0.20 -21.28 -6.58
N CYS A 184 0.68 -20.95 -5.39
CA CYS A 184 1.60 -19.84 -5.11
C CYS A 184 2.80 -20.32 -4.28
N PHE A 185 3.92 -19.60 -4.32
CA PHE A 185 5.10 -19.90 -3.52
C PHE A 185 5.13 -19.06 -2.25
N SER A 186 5.35 -19.68 -1.09
CA SER A 186 5.55 -18.94 0.16
C SER A 186 6.91 -18.21 0.12
N GLN A 187 7.07 -17.15 0.92
CA GLN A 187 8.33 -16.39 1.00
C GLN A 187 9.54 -17.31 1.22
N ASN A 188 10.63 -17.07 0.48
CA ASN A 188 11.88 -17.83 0.42
C ASN A 188 11.79 -19.22 -0.22
N GLN A 189 10.62 -19.65 -0.73
CA GLN A 189 10.55 -20.87 -1.52
C GLN A 189 11.13 -20.64 -2.92
N THR A 190 11.76 -21.68 -3.45
CA THR A 190 12.39 -21.67 -4.76
C THR A 190 11.66 -22.57 -5.76
N SER A 191 11.65 -22.19 -7.03
CA SER A 191 11.16 -22.99 -8.15
C SER A 191 12.09 -22.84 -9.35
N GLN A 192 12.37 -23.94 -10.03
CA GLN A 192 13.10 -23.90 -11.29
C GLN A 192 12.16 -23.40 -12.38
N LEU A 193 12.54 -22.33 -13.06
CA LEU A 193 11.86 -21.91 -14.28
C LEU A 193 12.41 -22.68 -15.47
N ASP A 194 11.50 -22.98 -16.38
CA ASP A 194 11.72 -23.83 -17.53
C ASP A 194 11.05 -23.22 -18.76
N ALA A 195 11.51 -23.59 -19.94
CA ALA A 195 10.97 -23.08 -21.20
C ALA A 195 11.22 -24.06 -22.34
N THR A 196 10.29 -24.08 -23.29
CA THR A 196 10.41 -24.78 -24.57
C THR A 196 10.77 -23.75 -25.64
N ALA A 197 11.82 -24.04 -26.42
CA ALA A 197 12.20 -23.23 -27.56
C ALA A 197 11.79 -23.92 -28.86
N PHE A 198 11.20 -23.15 -29.76
CA PHE A 198 10.74 -23.62 -31.06
C PHE A 198 11.60 -23.05 -32.19
N ILE A 199 11.74 -23.84 -33.24
CA ILE A 199 12.32 -23.42 -34.52
C ILE A 199 11.26 -23.58 -35.61
N GLY A 200 11.35 -22.78 -36.67
CA GLY A 200 10.37 -22.84 -37.76
C GLY A 200 10.58 -21.79 -38.84
N ASN A 201 9.76 -21.85 -39.88
CA ASN A 201 9.76 -20.91 -41.02
C ASN A 201 8.49 -20.05 -41.07
N GLY A 202 7.88 -19.76 -39.92
CA GLY A 202 6.68 -18.92 -39.79
C GLY A 202 5.34 -19.62 -40.09
N ALA A 203 5.32 -20.72 -40.85
CA ALA A 203 4.10 -21.50 -41.15
C ALA A 203 3.97 -22.79 -40.34
N SER A 204 5.07 -23.31 -39.78
CA SER A 204 5.09 -24.48 -38.90
C SER A 204 6.19 -24.29 -37.85
N GLN A 205 5.86 -24.52 -36.58
CA GLN A 205 6.81 -24.48 -35.47
C GLN A 205 7.02 -25.88 -34.92
N THR A 206 8.27 -26.27 -34.76
CA THR A 206 8.67 -27.56 -34.18
C THR A 206 9.50 -27.31 -32.91
N PRO A 207 9.22 -28.02 -31.80
CA PRO A 207 10.01 -27.91 -30.60
C PRO A 207 11.45 -28.34 -30.91
N PHE A 208 12.42 -27.52 -30.51
CA PHE A 208 13.85 -27.82 -30.70
C PHE A 208 14.47 -28.39 -29.41
N CYS A 209 14.12 -27.78 -28.29
CA CYS A 209 14.47 -28.22 -26.96
C CYS A 209 13.33 -27.91 -26.00
N ALA A 210 13.25 -28.68 -24.92
CA ALA A 210 12.24 -28.53 -23.89
C ALA A 210 12.76 -29.17 -22.59
N PRO A 211 12.14 -28.88 -21.44
CA PRO A 211 12.59 -29.39 -20.14
C PRO A 211 12.67 -30.93 -20.07
N PRO A 212 13.44 -31.50 -19.14
CA PRO A 212 13.53 -32.95 -18.97
C PRO A 212 12.14 -33.60 -18.77
N GLY A 213 11.86 -34.70 -19.47
CA GLY A 213 10.56 -35.38 -19.41
C GLY A 213 9.45 -34.75 -20.26
N ASN A 214 9.79 -33.83 -21.17
CA ASN A 214 8.85 -33.21 -22.09
C ASN A 214 8.11 -34.22 -22.99
N PRO A 215 6.87 -33.89 -23.43
CA PRO A 215 6.07 -34.75 -24.31
C PRO A 215 6.55 -34.77 -25.76
N TYR A 216 7.50 -33.91 -26.13
CA TYR A 216 7.97 -33.75 -27.52
C TYR A 216 9.11 -34.70 -27.89
N GLY A 217 9.74 -35.35 -26.90
CA GLY A 217 10.90 -36.22 -27.12
C GLY A 217 12.16 -35.45 -27.56
N VAL A 218 12.21 -34.14 -27.29
CA VAL A 218 13.36 -33.27 -27.64
C VAL A 218 14.32 -33.14 -26.44
N PRO A 219 15.61 -32.85 -26.65
CA PRO A 219 16.55 -32.74 -25.54
C PRO A 219 16.43 -31.42 -24.77
N ASP A 220 17.08 -31.34 -23.61
CA ASP A 220 17.01 -30.20 -22.69
C ASP A 220 17.55 -28.89 -23.29
N CYS A 221 16.89 -27.77 -23.02
CA CYS A 221 17.31 -26.46 -23.52
C CYS A 221 18.64 -26.01 -22.94
N THR A 222 18.90 -26.26 -21.66
CA THR A 222 20.18 -25.89 -21.04
C THR A 222 21.37 -26.57 -21.72
N ALA A 223 21.18 -27.81 -22.19
CA ALA A 223 22.21 -28.56 -22.90
C ALA A 223 22.40 -28.12 -24.36
N ASN A 224 21.34 -27.66 -25.06
CA ASN A 224 21.38 -27.38 -26.50
C ASN A 224 21.50 -25.90 -26.85
N LEU A 225 20.89 -25.02 -26.06
CA LEU A 225 20.90 -23.58 -26.26
C LEU A 225 21.77 -22.87 -25.23
N GLY A 226 22.10 -23.51 -24.10
CA GLY A 226 22.64 -22.83 -22.93
C GLY A 226 21.52 -22.25 -22.07
N HIS A 227 21.88 -21.42 -21.08
CA HIS A 227 20.91 -20.92 -20.13
C HIS A 227 20.03 -19.82 -20.73
N LEU A 228 18.71 -19.97 -20.60
CA LEU A 228 17.79 -18.88 -20.88
C LEU A 228 17.91 -17.81 -19.80
N THR A 229 17.81 -16.55 -20.21
CA THR A 229 17.75 -15.42 -19.28
C THR A 229 16.30 -15.17 -18.93
N TYR A 230 15.94 -15.29 -17.66
CA TYR A 230 14.61 -14.99 -17.14
C TYR A 230 14.62 -13.64 -16.44
N THR A 231 13.68 -12.76 -16.77
CA THR A 231 13.58 -11.42 -16.19
C THR A 231 12.19 -11.20 -15.60
N PRO A 232 12.06 -10.95 -14.28
CA PRO A 232 10.79 -10.54 -13.69
C PRO A 232 10.56 -9.05 -13.88
N VAL A 233 9.31 -8.64 -14.06
CA VAL A 233 8.92 -7.22 -14.10
C VAL A 233 9.04 -6.57 -12.72
N ASN A 234 8.76 -7.33 -11.65
CA ASN A 234 8.87 -6.86 -10.27
C ASN A 234 9.76 -7.78 -9.43
N SER A 235 10.98 -7.33 -9.17
CA SER A 235 11.96 -8.06 -8.36
C SER A 235 11.67 -8.07 -6.86
N THR A 236 10.69 -7.27 -6.37
CA THR A 236 10.26 -7.36 -4.97
C THR A 236 9.41 -8.61 -4.72
N VAL A 237 8.77 -9.15 -5.76
CA VAL A 237 7.93 -10.37 -5.69
C VAL A 237 8.79 -11.62 -5.87
N VAL A 238 9.72 -11.61 -6.83
CA VAL A 238 10.57 -12.76 -7.15
C VAL A 238 11.93 -12.31 -7.69
N THR A 239 13.00 -12.96 -7.26
CA THR A 239 14.33 -12.84 -7.89
C THR A 239 14.65 -14.11 -8.63
N ILE A 240 15.29 -14.02 -9.78
CA ILE A 240 15.66 -15.18 -10.59
C ILE A 240 17.17 -15.17 -10.76
N ASP A 241 17.81 -16.29 -10.42
CA ASP A 241 19.26 -16.41 -10.57
C ASP A 241 19.64 -16.74 -12.04
N PRO A 242 20.95 -16.67 -12.41
CA PRO A 242 21.39 -16.99 -13.76
C PRO A 242 21.12 -18.44 -14.21
N ASN A 243 20.77 -19.35 -13.29
CA ASN A 243 20.42 -20.74 -13.60
C ASN A 243 18.90 -20.91 -13.80
N GLY A 244 18.11 -19.85 -13.69
CA GLY A 244 16.65 -19.90 -13.79
C GLY A 244 15.95 -20.31 -12.50
N VAL A 245 16.63 -20.32 -11.35
CA VAL A 245 15.99 -20.57 -10.06
C VAL A 245 15.28 -19.30 -9.59
N ALA A 246 13.96 -19.32 -9.61
CA ALA A 246 13.11 -18.28 -9.06
C ALA A 246 12.98 -18.44 -7.54
N THR A 247 13.27 -17.40 -6.78
CA THR A 247 13.07 -17.33 -5.32
C THR A 247 11.99 -16.32 -4.99
N ALA A 248 10.91 -16.79 -4.35
CA ALA A 248 9.80 -15.95 -3.94
C ALA A 248 10.19 -15.03 -2.76
N HIS A 249 9.81 -13.75 -2.83
CA HIS A 249 10.09 -12.73 -1.81
C HIS A 249 8.81 -12.19 -1.18
N GLN A 250 8.42 -10.96 -1.51
CA GLN A 250 7.20 -10.34 -0.98
C GLN A 250 5.95 -10.89 -1.67
N PRO A 251 4.81 -10.92 -0.97
CA PRO A 251 3.53 -11.34 -1.54
C PRO A 251 3.19 -10.57 -2.83
N GLY A 252 2.53 -11.23 -3.78
CA GLY A 252 2.06 -10.60 -5.01
C GLY A 252 2.32 -11.44 -6.26
N SER A 253 1.90 -10.92 -7.41
CA SER A 253 2.17 -11.51 -8.73
C SER A 253 3.03 -10.61 -9.60
N THR A 254 3.83 -11.22 -10.48
CA THR A 254 4.61 -10.49 -11.46
C THR A 254 4.75 -11.25 -12.77
N ALA A 255 4.92 -10.49 -13.87
CA ALA A 255 5.19 -11.06 -15.16
C ALA A 255 6.67 -11.46 -15.25
N ILE A 256 6.94 -12.59 -15.88
CA ILE A 256 8.29 -13.09 -16.20
C ILE A 256 8.37 -13.29 -17.70
N THR A 257 9.49 -12.90 -18.29
CA THR A 257 9.84 -13.21 -19.68
C THR A 257 11.13 -14.02 -19.72
N ALA A 258 11.21 -15.03 -20.58
CA ALA A 258 12.45 -15.71 -20.93
C ALA A 258 13.02 -15.15 -22.24
N ALA A 259 14.33 -15.11 -22.36
CA ALA A 259 15.00 -14.71 -23.58
C ALA A 259 16.26 -15.55 -23.84
N ILE A 260 16.53 -15.79 -25.12
CA ILE A 260 17.78 -16.39 -25.60
C ILE A 260 18.04 -15.92 -27.03
N SER A 261 19.31 -15.65 -27.37
CA SER A 261 19.73 -15.32 -28.74
C SER A 261 18.90 -14.20 -29.42
N ASN A 262 18.54 -13.15 -28.68
CA ASN A 262 17.69 -12.01 -29.08
C ASN A 262 16.21 -12.33 -29.36
N VAL A 263 15.73 -13.49 -28.92
CA VAL A 263 14.32 -13.88 -28.99
C VAL A 263 13.75 -13.88 -27.58
N SER A 264 12.54 -13.32 -27.41
CA SER A 264 11.84 -13.28 -26.12
C SER A 264 10.55 -14.08 -26.15
N SER A 265 10.17 -14.67 -25.02
CA SER A 265 8.88 -15.32 -24.83
C SER A 265 7.74 -14.31 -24.71
N THR A 266 6.50 -14.81 -24.77
CA THR A 266 5.38 -14.11 -24.14
C THR A 266 5.55 -14.06 -22.63
N ALA A 267 4.92 -13.09 -21.97
CA ALA A 267 4.98 -12.97 -20.51
C ALA A 267 4.19 -14.11 -19.84
N GLY A 268 4.86 -14.86 -18.96
CA GLY A 268 4.23 -15.76 -17.99
C GLY A 268 4.03 -15.05 -16.65
N THR A 269 3.24 -15.63 -15.75
CA THR A 269 2.98 -15.01 -14.42
C THR A 269 3.55 -15.89 -13.31
N PHE A 270 4.23 -15.26 -12.35
CA PHE A 270 4.68 -15.88 -11.11
C PHE A 270 3.87 -15.35 -9.93
N TYR A 271 3.54 -16.24 -8.99
CA TYR A 271 2.71 -15.93 -7.83
C TYR A 271 3.46 -16.26 -6.53
N THR A 272 3.78 -15.23 -5.75
CA THR A 272 4.10 -15.39 -4.32
C THR A 272 2.79 -15.38 -3.54
N CYS A 273 2.66 -16.22 -2.52
CA CYS A 273 1.41 -16.36 -1.78
C CYS A 273 0.98 -15.04 -1.12
N PRO A 274 -0.30 -14.62 -1.28
CA PRO A 274 -0.80 -13.42 -0.67
C PRO A 274 -0.92 -13.61 0.85
N PRO A 275 -0.95 -12.51 1.64
CA PRO A 275 -1.27 -12.61 3.05
C PRO A 275 -2.72 -13.08 3.23
N ALA A 276 -2.93 -13.97 4.19
CA ALA A 276 -4.24 -14.49 4.59
C ALA A 276 -4.68 -14.03 5.98
N SER A 277 -3.76 -13.54 6.81
CA SER A 277 -4.09 -12.89 8.08
C SER A 277 -3.02 -11.90 8.50
N ILE A 278 -3.46 -10.83 9.16
CA ILE A 278 -2.62 -9.86 9.85
C ILE A 278 -3.09 -9.80 11.30
N GLN A 279 -2.23 -10.19 12.23
CA GLN A 279 -2.49 -10.16 13.66
C GLN A 279 -1.68 -9.05 14.31
N LEU A 280 -2.38 -8.04 14.83
CA LEU A 280 -1.85 -6.96 15.64
C LEU A 280 -2.03 -7.25 17.13
N GLN A 281 -0.96 -7.06 17.90
CA GLN A 281 -0.95 -7.18 19.35
C GLN A 281 -0.17 -6.02 19.97
N ILE A 282 -0.59 -5.60 21.16
CA ILE A 282 0.21 -4.67 21.97
C ILE A 282 1.02 -5.52 22.96
N PRO A 283 2.34 -5.29 23.09
CA PRO A 283 3.19 -6.06 24.02
C PRO A 283 2.79 -6.02 25.50
N SER A 284 1.87 -5.12 25.93
CA SER A 284 1.58 -4.83 27.34
C SER A 284 0.07 -4.75 27.66
N THR A 285 -0.72 -5.78 27.37
CA THR A 285 -2.20 -5.69 27.50
C THR A 285 -2.91 -6.74 28.33
N ILE A 286 -3.97 -6.23 28.98
CA ILE A 286 -5.12 -6.93 29.55
C ILE A 286 -6.13 -7.15 28.41
N THR A 287 -6.71 -8.34 28.32
CA THR A 287 -7.77 -8.69 27.35
C THR A 287 -9.08 -7.98 27.71
N SER A 288 -9.73 -7.32 26.73
CA SER A 288 -11.11 -6.82 26.89
C SER A 288 -12.12 -7.97 26.88
N THR A 289 -13.25 -7.78 27.57
CA THR A 289 -14.41 -8.68 27.56
C THR A 289 -15.04 -8.90 26.18
N ASN A 290 -14.68 -8.07 25.17
CA ASN A 290 -15.17 -8.16 23.80
C ASN A 290 -14.14 -8.76 22.81
N GLY A 291 -13.10 -9.44 23.29
CA GLY A 291 -12.11 -10.12 22.43
C GLY A 291 -11.07 -9.21 21.75
N GLY A 292 -11.21 -7.88 21.86
CA GLY A 292 -10.20 -6.91 21.43
C GLY A 292 -9.07 -6.74 22.45
N THR A 293 -7.85 -6.53 21.97
CA THR A 293 -6.72 -6.12 22.81
C THR A 293 -6.85 -4.61 23.09
N VAL A 294 -6.95 -4.22 24.37
CA VAL A 294 -7.02 -2.81 24.80
C VAL A 294 -5.72 -2.45 25.49
N GLY A 295 -5.03 -1.43 24.97
CA GLY A 295 -3.82 -0.89 25.60
C GLY A 295 -3.99 0.57 25.98
N THR A 296 -3.44 0.92 27.14
CA THR A 296 -3.23 2.31 27.50
C THR A 296 -1.84 2.72 27.10
N VAL A 297 -1.73 3.84 26.39
CA VAL A 297 -0.44 4.42 25.99
C VAL A 297 -0.27 5.75 26.69
N THR A 298 0.81 5.89 27.45
CA THR A 298 1.17 7.18 28.04
C THR A 298 1.70 8.10 26.95
N PRO A 299 1.18 9.33 26.84
CA PRO A 299 1.69 10.31 25.88
C PRO A 299 3.20 10.51 25.92
N GLY A 300 3.78 10.73 24.74
CA GLY A 300 5.22 10.97 24.57
C GLY A 300 6.11 9.71 24.61
N THR A 301 5.57 8.52 24.87
CA THR A 301 6.33 7.26 24.80
C THR A 301 5.81 6.38 23.66
N PRO A 302 6.56 6.22 22.55
CA PRO A 302 6.14 5.34 21.46
C PRO A 302 6.03 3.88 21.91
N VAL A 303 4.95 3.20 21.52
CA VAL A 303 4.73 1.77 21.83
C VAL A 303 4.68 0.98 20.51
N PRO A 304 5.58 0.00 20.30
CA PRO A 304 5.56 -0.80 19.09
C PRO A 304 4.44 -1.84 19.13
N LEU A 305 3.71 -2.00 18.01
CA LEU A 305 2.79 -3.12 17.81
C LEU A 305 3.57 -4.37 17.38
N ALA A 306 3.30 -5.48 18.03
CA ALA A 306 3.71 -6.78 17.52
C ALA A 306 2.78 -7.17 16.38
N THR A 307 3.33 -7.35 15.18
CA THR A 307 2.57 -7.70 13.97
C THR A 307 3.02 -9.04 13.43
N VAL A 308 2.09 -9.97 13.26
CA VAL A 308 2.33 -11.28 12.64
C VAL A 308 1.48 -11.39 11.39
N VAL A 309 2.14 -11.57 10.25
CA VAL A 309 1.48 -11.77 8.96
C VAL A 309 1.70 -13.21 8.52
N ARG A 310 0.62 -13.90 8.13
CA ARG A 310 0.70 -15.26 7.58
C ARG A 310 0.12 -15.30 6.18
N ASP A 311 0.74 -16.06 5.29
CA ASP A 311 0.25 -16.31 3.93
C ASP A 311 -0.89 -17.34 3.90
N THR A 312 -1.45 -17.58 2.71
CA THR A 312 -2.51 -18.57 2.46
C THR A 312 -2.09 -20.01 2.73
N GLN A 313 -0.81 -20.29 2.94
CA GLN A 313 -0.28 -21.60 3.33
C GLN A 313 0.01 -21.68 4.84
N GLY A 314 -0.26 -20.60 5.60
CA GLY A 314 -0.03 -20.50 7.04
C GLY A 314 1.40 -20.12 7.44
N ASN A 315 2.29 -19.90 6.47
CA ASN A 315 3.68 -19.53 6.72
C ASN A 315 3.79 -18.05 7.06
N GLN A 316 4.71 -17.71 7.96
CA GLN A 316 4.90 -16.32 8.37
C GLN A 316 5.63 -15.53 7.27
N ILE A 317 5.10 -14.36 6.93
CA ILE A 317 5.71 -13.41 6.00
C ILE A 317 6.47 -12.36 6.83
N THR A 318 7.70 -12.05 6.43
CA THR A 318 8.53 -11.02 7.07
C THR A 318 8.88 -9.88 6.09
N GLY A 319 9.14 -8.70 6.64
CA GLY A 319 9.52 -7.51 5.86
C GLY A 319 8.43 -6.96 4.93
N VAL A 320 7.18 -7.37 5.13
CA VAL A 320 6.04 -6.84 4.37
C VAL A 320 5.73 -5.42 4.83
N ALA A 321 5.57 -4.51 3.86
CA ALA A 321 5.13 -3.15 4.13
C ALA A 321 3.62 -3.15 4.37
N LEU A 322 3.18 -2.78 5.57
CA LEU A 322 1.78 -2.66 5.92
C LEU A 322 1.41 -1.18 6.06
N ASP A 323 0.19 -0.86 5.68
CA ASP A 323 -0.41 0.44 5.95
C ASP A 323 -1.11 0.36 7.30
N TYR A 324 -0.57 1.09 8.27
CA TYR A 324 -1.21 1.24 9.56
C TYR A 324 -2.12 2.45 9.53
N SER A 325 -3.31 2.30 10.12
CA SER A 325 -4.29 3.36 10.15
C SER A 325 -4.89 3.51 11.54
N SER A 326 -5.23 4.74 11.89
CA SER A 326 -5.86 5.12 13.16
C SER A 326 -7.16 5.83 12.88
N THR A 327 -8.20 5.51 13.64
CA THR A 327 -9.50 6.21 13.55
C THR A 327 -9.43 7.64 14.07
N ASN A 328 -8.41 7.96 14.86
CA ASN A 328 -8.17 9.31 15.34
C ASN A 328 -6.68 9.65 15.20
N SER A 329 -6.25 9.81 13.95
CA SER A 329 -4.84 9.95 13.57
C SER A 329 -4.18 11.25 14.07
N GLN A 330 -4.98 12.28 14.39
CA GLN A 330 -4.53 13.52 15.01
C GLN A 330 -4.02 13.26 16.44
N GLU A 331 -4.76 12.47 17.21
CA GLU A 331 -4.51 12.21 18.63
C GLU A 331 -3.60 11.02 18.88
N ILE A 332 -3.83 9.96 18.11
CA ILE A 332 -3.15 8.67 18.19
C ILE A 332 -2.71 8.32 16.78
N SER A 333 -1.45 8.59 16.47
CA SER A 333 -0.85 8.25 15.18
C SER A 333 -0.11 6.91 15.25
N VAL A 334 0.05 6.29 14.09
CA VAL A 334 0.81 5.05 13.94
C VAL A 334 1.77 5.20 12.77
N GLY A 335 3.06 4.98 13.03
CA GLY A 335 4.08 5.03 11.99
C GLY A 335 4.08 3.79 11.10
N SER A 336 4.78 3.86 9.96
CA SER A 336 4.89 2.76 8.98
C SER A 336 5.53 1.48 9.55
N GLY A 337 6.27 1.58 10.66
CA GLY A 337 6.81 0.42 11.39
C GLY A 337 5.87 -0.15 12.46
N GLY A 338 4.61 0.30 12.53
CA GLY A 338 3.66 -0.11 13.57
C GLY A 338 3.92 0.50 14.94
N SER A 339 4.69 1.59 15.03
CA SER A 339 4.91 2.32 16.28
C SER A 339 3.76 3.28 16.53
N VAL A 340 3.01 3.07 17.62
CA VAL A 340 1.93 3.95 18.05
C VAL A 340 2.51 5.10 18.86
N THR A 341 2.11 6.32 18.52
CA THR A 341 2.49 7.55 19.22
C THR A 341 1.23 8.32 19.57
N THR A 342 1.12 8.71 20.83
CA THR A 342 0.00 9.53 21.29
C THR A 342 0.50 10.93 21.62
N THR A 343 -0.11 11.90 20.96
CA THR A 343 0.17 13.34 21.15
C THR A 343 -0.89 14.01 22.01
N PHE A 344 -2.09 13.43 22.06
CA PHE A 344 -3.27 13.98 22.72
C PHE A 344 -4.04 12.88 23.46
N PRO A 345 -4.81 13.20 24.52
CA PRO A 345 -5.73 12.25 25.16
C PRO A 345 -6.88 11.93 24.22
N SER A 346 -7.13 10.65 23.94
CA SER A 346 -8.21 10.19 23.09
C SER A 346 -8.32 8.67 23.12
N THR A 347 -9.30 8.13 22.39
CA THR A 347 -9.40 6.71 22.07
C THR A 347 -9.41 6.54 20.56
N ALA A 348 -8.64 5.57 20.06
CA ALA A 348 -8.60 5.25 18.65
C ALA A 348 -8.43 3.75 18.43
N ALA A 349 -9.04 3.25 17.35
CA ALA A 349 -8.81 1.91 16.86
C ALA A 349 -7.63 1.95 15.87
N ILE A 350 -6.60 1.14 16.13
CA ILE A 350 -5.48 0.92 15.21
C ILE A 350 -5.72 -0.35 14.41
N THR A 351 -5.48 -0.27 13.11
CA THR A 351 -5.67 -1.36 12.16
C THR A 351 -4.47 -1.39 11.21
N ALA A 352 -4.17 -2.56 10.65
CA ALA A 352 -3.14 -2.71 9.63
C ALA A 352 -3.76 -3.33 8.39
N VAL A 353 -3.39 -2.81 7.23
CA VAL A 353 -3.90 -3.23 5.93
C VAL A 353 -2.71 -3.55 5.04
N CYS A 354 -2.76 -4.70 4.38
CA CYS A 354 -1.90 -4.96 3.23
C CYS A 354 -2.65 -4.50 1.98
N ASN A 355 -2.30 -3.31 1.48
CA ASN A 355 -2.97 -2.71 0.33
C ASN A 355 -2.06 -2.71 -0.92
N PRO A 356 -2.54 -3.16 -2.09
CA PRO A 356 -1.85 -2.97 -3.37
C PRO A 356 -1.63 -1.48 -3.70
N PRO A 357 -0.54 -1.11 -4.43
CA PRO A 357 0.46 -1.98 -5.04
C PRO A 357 1.64 -2.29 -4.10
N THR A 358 1.70 -1.62 -2.95
CA THR A 358 2.83 -1.68 -2.02
C THR A 358 2.92 -3.03 -1.33
N CYS A 359 1.77 -3.61 -1.04
CA CYS A 359 1.64 -4.95 -0.48
C CYS A 359 0.72 -5.79 -1.34
N ASN A 360 1.10 -7.04 -1.60
CA ASN A 360 0.33 -7.96 -2.45
C ASN A 360 -0.03 -7.40 -3.85
N PRO A 361 0.90 -6.79 -4.62
CA PRO A 361 0.61 -6.31 -5.96
C PRO A 361 0.13 -7.42 -6.88
N SER A 362 -0.59 -7.04 -7.95
CA SER A 362 -0.85 -7.92 -9.07
C SER A 362 -0.77 -7.18 -10.39
N ILE A 363 -0.54 -7.92 -11.47
CA ILE A 363 -0.76 -7.44 -12.83
C ILE A 363 -2.26 -7.12 -12.96
N ILE A 364 -2.62 -6.01 -13.60
CA ILE A 364 -4.01 -5.54 -13.67
C ILE A 364 -4.98 -6.58 -14.27
N THR A 365 -4.52 -7.43 -15.18
CA THR A 365 -5.30 -8.52 -15.79
C THR A 365 -5.39 -9.78 -14.93
N GLN A 366 -4.64 -9.83 -13.82
CA GLN A 366 -4.50 -10.97 -12.92
C GLN A 366 -4.96 -10.63 -11.49
N ILE A 367 -5.73 -9.57 -11.31
CA ILE A 367 -6.31 -9.21 -10.00
C ILE A 367 -7.19 -10.36 -9.51
N GLY A 368 -7.00 -10.77 -8.27
CA GLY A 368 -7.72 -11.86 -7.62
C GLY A 368 -7.19 -13.26 -7.93
N GLN A 369 -6.30 -13.43 -8.92
CA GLN A 369 -5.65 -14.72 -9.15
C GLN A 369 -4.75 -15.08 -7.98
N GLN A 370 -4.92 -16.28 -7.44
CA GLN A 370 -4.31 -16.75 -6.19
C GLN A 370 -4.61 -15.91 -4.94
N GLY A 371 -5.45 -14.88 -5.05
CA GLY A 371 -5.67 -13.85 -4.02
C GLY A 371 -4.71 -12.66 -4.11
N ASN A 372 -3.92 -12.57 -5.19
CA ASN A 372 -2.99 -11.45 -5.41
C ASN A 372 -3.72 -10.22 -5.97
N GLY A 373 -3.24 -9.02 -5.63
CA GLY A 373 -3.88 -7.76 -6.05
C GLY A 373 -5.15 -7.44 -5.28
N VAL A 374 -5.32 -8.06 -4.10
CA VAL A 374 -6.50 -7.95 -3.26
C VAL A 374 -6.06 -7.45 -1.89
N PRO A 375 -6.72 -6.44 -1.33
CA PRO A 375 -6.37 -5.94 -0.01
C PRO A 375 -6.80 -6.92 1.09
N ILE A 376 -6.08 -6.91 2.20
CA ILE A 376 -6.44 -7.66 3.42
C ILE A 376 -6.23 -6.80 4.65
N VAL A 377 -7.21 -6.87 5.56
CA VAL A 377 -7.25 -6.07 6.79
C VAL A 377 -7.02 -6.97 7.99
N GLY A 378 -6.23 -6.48 8.95
CA GLY A 378 -5.99 -7.13 10.23
C GLY A 378 -7.06 -6.84 11.29
N ASN A 379 -6.92 -7.51 12.43
CA ASN A 379 -7.74 -7.20 13.61
C ASN A 379 -7.54 -5.74 14.07
N SER A 380 -8.47 -5.24 14.89
CA SER A 380 -8.28 -3.96 15.57
C SER A 380 -7.56 -4.16 16.86
N VAL A 381 -6.87 -3.11 17.23
CA VAL A 381 -6.41 -2.89 18.59
C VAL A 381 -6.95 -1.54 19.04
N GLN A 382 -7.59 -1.49 20.20
CA GLN A 382 -8.07 -0.23 20.78
C GLN A 382 -6.95 0.37 21.63
N ILE A 383 -6.63 1.64 21.38
CA ILE A 383 -5.64 2.41 22.13
C ILE A 383 -6.37 3.54 22.84
N THR A 384 -6.15 3.63 24.15
CA THR A 384 -6.58 4.78 24.94
C THR A 384 -5.35 5.55 25.42
N SER A 385 -5.30 6.83 25.05
CA SER A 385 -4.33 7.80 25.53
C SER A 385 -4.95 8.57 26.71
N THR A 386 -4.29 8.60 27.86
CA THR A 386 -4.81 9.26 29.06
C THR A 386 -4.42 10.74 29.13
N GLY A 387 -5.29 11.57 29.71
CA GLY A 387 -5.09 13.01 29.95
C GLY A 387 -6.39 13.79 29.87
N ARG A 388 -6.36 15.12 29.96
CA ARG A 388 -7.56 15.98 29.88
C ARG A 388 -7.37 17.19 28.94
N ILE A 389 -8.50 17.66 28.43
CA ILE A 389 -8.81 18.97 27.81
C ILE A 389 -8.40 19.12 26.34
N SER A 390 -9.22 19.84 25.57
CA SER A 390 -8.87 20.46 24.28
C SER A 390 -8.20 21.81 24.46
N ASN A 391 -7.56 22.34 23.42
CA ASN A 391 -7.08 23.73 23.45
C ASN A 391 -8.15 24.69 22.99
N PHE A 392 -8.71 24.45 21.80
CA PHE A 392 -9.60 25.42 21.16
C PHE A 392 -10.84 24.75 20.56
N LEU A 393 -11.97 25.46 20.64
CA LEU A 393 -13.15 25.22 19.82
C LEU A 393 -13.35 26.44 18.92
N TRP A 394 -13.33 26.25 17.60
CA TRP A 394 -13.72 27.29 16.64
C TRP A 394 -15.16 27.10 16.21
N MET A 395 -15.85 28.22 16.08
CA MET A 395 -17.26 28.29 15.75
C MET A 395 -17.47 29.28 14.62
N ALA A 396 -18.24 28.89 13.61
CA ALA A 396 -18.62 29.75 12.51
C ALA A 396 -20.08 29.55 12.12
N SER A 397 -20.59 30.48 11.32
CA SER A 397 -21.96 30.47 10.81
C SER A 397 -21.97 30.92 9.35
N PRO A 398 -22.79 30.31 8.47
CA PRO A 398 -22.94 30.77 7.10
C PRO A 398 -23.62 32.14 6.98
N GLN A 399 -24.14 32.65 8.09
CA GLN A 399 -24.81 33.94 8.18
C GLN A 399 -23.88 35.05 8.66
N SER A 400 -22.69 34.70 9.18
CA SER A 400 -21.71 35.62 9.76
C SER A 400 -20.46 35.73 8.89
N SER A 401 -19.86 36.93 8.81
CA SER A 401 -18.50 37.12 8.26
C SER A 401 -17.43 37.01 9.34
N PHE A 402 -17.77 36.47 10.50
CA PHE A 402 -16.85 36.25 11.61
C PHE A 402 -16.87 34.78 12.03
N PHE A 403 -15.74 34.31 12.56
CA PHE A 403 -15.62 33.07 13.30
C PHE A 403 -14.90 33.32 14.63
N GLU A 404 -15.13 32.43 15.59
CA GLU A 404 -14.83 32.69 16.99
C GLU A 404 -14.14 31.49 17.63
N PRO A 405 -12.94 31.66 18.22
CA PRO A 405 -12.29 30.64 19.03
C PRO A 405 -12.74 30.71 20.49
N ILE A 406 -12.84 29.57 21.15
CA ILE A 406 -12.93 29.46 22.61
C ILE A 406 -11.72 28.69 23.08
N ASP A 407 -11.02 29.23 24.06
CA ASP A 407 -10.02 28.46 24.80
C ASP A 407 -10.75 27.56 25.81
N LEU A 408 -10.75 26.25 25.56
CA LEU A 408 -11.44 25.28 26.40
C LEU A 408 -10.69 25.02 27.73
N SER A 409 -9.43 25.45 27.85
CA SER A 409 -8.65 25.30 29.08
C SER A 409 -8.97 26.37 30.12
N THR A 410 -9.35 27.56 29.67
CA THR A 410 -9.71 28.70 30.53
C THR A 410 -11.21 28.99 30.50
N GLY A 411 -11.93 28.44 29.51
CA GLY A 411 -13.32 28.74 29.23
C GLY A 411 -13.55 30.16 28.71
N THR A 412 -12.49 30.86 28.29
CA THR A 412 -12.59 32.22 27.77
C THR A 412 -12.93 32.21 26.29
N ILE A 413 -13.94 33.01 25.93
CA ILE A 413 -14.31 33.26 24.54
C ILE A 413 -13.30 34.27 23.96
N GLY A 414 -12.78 33.98 22.78
CA GLY A 414 -11.89 34.84 22.03
C GLY A 414 -12.58 36.10 21.48
N SER A 415 -11.87 36.82 20.63
CA SER A 415 -12.44 37.96 19.90
C SER A 415 -12.82 37.54 18.47
N PRO A 416 -13.92 38.08 17.91
CA PRO A 416 -14.38 37.71 16.57
C PRO A 416 -13.32 37.98 15.51
N ILE A 417 -13.01 36.95 14.74
CA ILE A 417 -12.06 37.04 13.63
C ILE A 417 -12.85 37.21 12.33
N LYS A 418 -12.60 38.31 11.64
CA LYS A 418 -13.30 38.66 10.40
C LYS A 418 -12.73 37.88 9.20
N LEU A 419 -13.61 37.21 8.48
CA LEU A 419 -13.36 36.61 7.18
C LEU A 419 -13.68 37.61 6.04
N PRO A 420 -12.99 37.51 4.89
CA PRO A 420 -13.33 38.27 3.69
C PRO A 420 -14.78 38.05 3.23
N TYR A 421 -15.25 36.81 3.30
CA TYR A 421 -16.60 36.39 2.92
C TYR A 421 -17.23 35.47 3.97
N LYS A 422 -18.57 35.39 3.97
CA LYS A 422 -19.31 34.45 4.82
C LYS A 422 -18.99 33.00 4.40
N PRO A 423 -18.55 32.12 5.30
CA PRO A 423 -18.18 30.77 4.93
C PRO A 423 -19.41 29.92 4.63
N ASN A 424 -19.35 28.99 3.69
CA ASN A 424 -20.36 27.94 3.50
C ASN A 424 -19.92 26.60 4.14
N SER A 425 -18.67 26.51 4.57
CA SER A 425 -18.11 25.37 5.30
C SER A 425 -16.92 25.82 6.15
N MET A 426 -16.58 25.01 7.15
CA MET A 426 -15.34 25.14 7.91
C MET A 426 -14.82 23.75 8.25
N VAL A 427 -13.58 23.45 7.87
CA VAL A 427 -12.91 22.17 8.16
C VAL A 427 -11.50 22.45 8.67
N ILE A 428 -11.09 21.80 9.75
CA ILE A 428 -9.72 21.87 10.26
C ILE A 428 -8.90 20.69 9.72
N ASP A 429 -7.62 20.92 9.44
CA ASP A 429 -6.72 19.81 9.11
C ASP A 429 -6.49 18.87 10.31
N PRO A 430 -6.19 17.58 10.07
CA PRO A 430 -5.83 16.64 11.12
C PRO A 430 -4.61 17.07 11.94
N ALA A 431 -3.73 17.94 11.44
CA ALA A 431 -2.64 18.50 12.24
C ALA A 431 -3.11 19.59 13.24
N GLY A 432 -4.33 20.13 13.10
CA GLY A 432 -4.84 21.23 13.91
C GLY A 432 -4.08 22.54 13.68
N THR A 433 -3.47 22.69 12.50
CA THR A 433 -2.63 23.81 12.09
C THR A 433 -3.37 24.82 11.22
N ASN A 434 -4.29 24.36 10.37
CA ASN A 434 -5.01 25.21 9.42
C ASN A 434 -6.51 24.92 9.44
N LEU A 435 -7.31 25.98 9.42
CA LEU A 435 -8.75 25.95 9.17
C LEU A 435 -9.00 26.40 7.74
N TYR A 436 -9.78 25.62 7.01
CA TYR A 436 -10.20 25.90 5.65
C TYR A 436 -11.67 26.28 5.64
N PHE A 437 -11.97 27.44 5.08
CA PHE A 437 -13.31 27.97 4.93
C PHE A 437 -13.68 28.01 3.44
N GLY A 438 -14.80 27.38 3.10
CA GLY A 438 -15.34 27.42 1.75
C GLY A 438 -16.18 28.67 1.52
N ASN A 439 -16.21 29.17 0.28
CA ASN A 439 -17.14 30.17 -0.19
C ASN A 439 -17.34 30.04 -1.72
N TYR A 440 -18.46 30.55 -2.24
CA TYR A 440 -18.70 30.58 -3.69
C TYR A 440 -17.70 31.41 -4.51
N ARG A 441 -16.88 32.26 -3.87
CA ARG A 441 -15.87 33.11 -4.50
C ARG A 441 -14.47 32.55 -4.41
N GLU A 442 -14.12 31.90 -3.31
CA GLU A 442 -12.74 31.48 -3.01
C GLU A 442 -12.67 30.47 -1.86
N LEU A 443 -11.52 29.81 -1.76
CA LEU A 443 -11.06 29.15 -0.55
C LEU A 443 -10.37 30.18 0.35
N MET A 444 -10.72 30.21 1.64
CA MET A 444 -10.05 31.03 2.65
C MET A 444 -9.34 30.10 3.65
N GLU A 445 -8.04 30.30 3.85
CA GLU A 445 -7.21 29.49 4.76
C GLU A 445 -6.75 30.33 5.94
N TYR A 446 -6.99 29.82 7.15
CA TYR A 446 -6.59 30.43 8.40
C TYR A 446 -5.62 29.54 9.16
N SER A 447 -4.47 30.09 9.51
CA SER A 447 -3.48 29.37 10.31
C SER A 447 -3.77 29.54 11.80
N ALA A 448 -4.09 28.43 12.46
CA ALA A 448 -4.28 28.37 13.90
C ALA A 448 -2.98 28.61 14.70
N SER A 449 -1.81 28.47 14.06
CA SER A 449 -0.51 28.71 14.70
C SER A 449 -0.09 30.19 14.66
N SER A 450 -0.31 30.86 13.53
CA SER A 450 -0.01 32.30 13.39
C SER A 450 -1.17 33.20 13.80
N ASN A 451 -2.36 32.63 14.02
CA ASN A 451 -3.60 33.34 14.33
C ASN A 451 -3.93 34.41 13.26
N SER A 452 -3.80 34.04 11.99
CA SER A 452 -4.00 34.93 10.85
C SER A 452 -4.55 34.21 9.61
N LEU A 453 -5.27 34.95 8.76
CA LEU A 453 -5.65 34.49 7.43
C LEU A 453 -4.38 34.41 6.57
N THR A 454 -4.03 33.20 6.13
CA THR A 454 -2.79 32.93 5.40
C THR A 454 -2.98 32.91 3.89
N LYS A 455 -4.18 32.58 3.41
CA LYS A 455 -4.44 32.51 1.97
C LYS A 455 -5.91 32.78 1.61
N GLU A 456 -6.10 33.44 0.47
CA GLU A 456 -7.36 33.58 -0.27
C GLU A 456 -7.11 33.05 -1.69
N ASP A 457 -7.82 32.01 -2.13
CA ASP A 457 -7.62 31.38 -3.44
C ASP A 457 -8.92 31.33 -4.25
N THR A 458 -9.03 32.26 -5.21
CA THR A 458 -10.20 32.37 -6.09
C THR A 458 -10.28 31.29 -7.16
N THR A 459 -9.24 30.45 -7.31
CA THR A 459 -9.19 29.41 -8.35
C THR A 459 -9.97 28.15 -7.97
N VAL A 460 -10.20 27.94 -6.67
CA VAL A 460 -10.89 26.77 -6.12
C VAL A 460 -12.05 27.18 -5.18
N PRO A 461 -13.06 27.91 -5.67
CA PRO A 461 -14.24 28.23 -4.87
C PRO A 461 -15.11 27.00 -4.63
N GLY A 462 -15.95 27.04 -3.60
CA GLY A 462 -16.91 26.00 -3.31
C GLY A 462 -17.04 25.70 -1.83
N VAL A 463 -17.52 24.50 -1.54
CA VAL A 463 -17.71 23.95 -0.20
C VAL A 463 -16.51 23.07 0.13
N VAL A 464 -15.81 23.34 1.22
CA VAL A 464 -14.76 22.45 1.73
C VAL A 464 -15.43 21.25 2.38
N LEU A 465 -15.20 20.05 1.84
CA LEU A 465 -15.84 18.81 2.30
C LEU A 465 -14.99 18.07 3.34
N THR A 466 -13.68 17.95 3.11
CA THR A 466 -12.76 17.21 3.99
C THR A 466 -11.29 17.57 3.71
N VAL A 467 -10.40 17.17 4.59
CA VAL A 467 -8.94 17.29 4.47
C VAL A 467 -8.32 15.90 4.67
N SER A 468 -7.29 15.57 3.90
CA SER A 468 -6.62 14.26 3.98
C SER A 468 -5.95 14.03 5.34
N PRO A 469 -5.81 12.77 5.80
CA PRO A 469 -5.19 12.42 7.09
C PRO A 469 -3.79 12.99 7.30
N ASP A 470 -3.02 13.21 6.23
CA ASP A 470 -1.68 13.80 6.23
C ASP A 470 -1.67 15.34 6.15
N SER A 471 -2.86 15.98 6.17
CA SER A 471 -3.05 17.43 6.06
C SER A 471 -2.56 18.06 4.75
N SER A 472 -2.30 17.27 3.71
CA SER A 472 -1.71 17.75 2.45
C SER A 472 -2.75 18.17 1.39
N THR A 473 -3.93 17.55 1.41
CA THR A 473 -4.94 17.66 0.35
C THR A 473 -6.30 18.07 0.93
N VAL A 474 -6.89 19.12 0.38
CA VAL A 474 -8.23 19.63 0.71
C VAL A 474 -9.19 19.28 -0.42
N VAL A 475 -10.37 18.75 -0.08
CA VAL A 475 -11.41 18.41 -1.06
C VAL A 475 -12.44 19.53 -1.07
N ILE A 476 -12.63 20.14 -2.24
CA ILE A 476 -13.51 21.30 -2.41
C ILE A 476 -14.51 21.00 -3.52
N ALA A 477 -15.80 21.19 -3.24
CA ALA A 477 -16.87 20.97 -4.19
C ALA A 477 -17.47 22.30 -4.65
N ASP A 478 -17.25 22.62 -5.93
CA ASP A 478 -17.89 23.74 -6.61
C ASP A 478 -19.22 23.29 -7.19
N GLN A 479 -20.30 23.51 -6.45
CA GLN A 479 -21.66 23.09 -6.85
C GLN A 479 -22.15 23.84 -8.10
N VAL A 480 -21.66 25.07 -8.33
CA VAL A 480 -22.07 25.91 -9.46
C VAL A 480 -21.43 25.44 -10.76
N ARG A 481 -20.11 25.18 -10.74
CA ARG A 481 -19.39 24.67 -11.91
C ARG A 481 -19.49 23.16 -12.06
N GLN A 482 -20.01 22.46 -11.05
CA GLN A 482 -20.06 21.00 -10.98
C GLN A 482 -18.66 20.39 -11.09
N VAL A 483 -17.74 20.87 -10.23
CA VAL A 483 -16.35 20.43 -10.19
C VAL A 483 -15.97 20.06 -8.77
N ILE A 484 -15.26 18.94 -8.62
CA ILE A 484 -14.64 18.50 -7.36
C ILE A 484 -13.14 18.70 -7.50
N TYR A 485 -12.54 19.54 -6.66
CA TYR A 485 -11.11 19.81 -6.61
C TYR A 485 -10.42 18.98 -5.54
N LEU A 486 -9.23 18.45 -5.88
CA LEU A 486 -8.22 18.00 -4.93
C LEU A 486 -7.12 19.05 -4.89
N TYR A 487 -7.16 19.89 -3.86
CA TYR A 487 -6.30 21.05 -3.68
C TYR A 487 -5.13 20.72 -2.74
N THR A 488 -3.90 20.90 -3.21
CA THR A 488 -2.69 20.71 -2.41
C THR A 488 -2.38 21.96 -1.59
N ALA A 489 -2.56 21.88 -0.27
CA ALA A 489 -2.48 23.04 0.62
C ALA A 489 -1.15 23.79 0.53
N ALA A 490 -0.02 23.05 0.52
CA ALA A 490 1.32 23.64 0.55
C ALA A 490 1.69 24.46 -0.70
N THR A 491 1.15 24.12 -1.87
CA THR A 491 1.54 24.72 -3.15
C THR A 491 0.42 25.53 -3.80
N GLY A 492 -0.83 25.31 -3.41
CA GLY A 492 -2.00 25.83 -4.10
C GLY A 492 -2.31 25.14 -5.43
N ALA A 493 -1.58 24.08 -5.79
CA ALA A 493 -1.89 23.29 -6.98
C ALA A 493 -3.19 22.51 -6.78
N ASN A 494 -3.92 22.22 -7.85
CA ASN A 494 -5.10 21.37 -7.77
C ASN A 494 -5.23 20.44 -8.98
N THR A 495 -5.91 19.33 -8.76
CA THR A 495 -6.50 18.49 -9.82
C THR A 495 -8.01 18.48 -9.65
N SER A 496 -8.76 18.10 -10.67
CA SER A 496 -10.22 18.15 -10.60
C SER A 496 -10.91 17.05 -11.42
N ILE A 497 -12.12 16.71 -11.01
CA ILE A 497 -13.06 15.89 -11.78
C ILE A 497 -14.42 16.61 -11.88
N GLY A 498 -15.14 16.38 -12.99
CA GLY A 498 -16.51 16.89 -13.12
C GLY A 498 -17.48 16.10 -12.25
N GLY A 499 -18.31 16.79 -11.47
CA GLY A 499 -19.29 16.17 -10.58
C GLY A 499 -19.87 17.13 -9.55
N LEU A 500 -20.99 16.72 -8.96
CA LEU A 500 -21.54 17.33 -7.76
C LEU A 500 -21.16 16.46 -6.56
N ALA A 501 -20.92 17.08 -5.41
CA ALA A 501 -20.53 16.36 -4.21
C ALA A 501 -21.19 16.95 -2.96
N THR A 502 -21.81 16.10 -2.15
CA THR A 502 -22.47 16.49 -0.90
C THR A 502 -21.62 16.12 0.32
N ARG A 503 -20.87 15.03 0.23
CA ARG A 503 -19.94 14.57 1.29
C ARG A 503 -18.69 13.96 0.67
N ALA A 504 -17.57 14.12 1.36
CA ALA A 504 -16.33 13.42 1.06
C ALA A 504 -15.67 12.92 2.36
N VAL A 505 -15.09 11.72 2.32
CA VAL A 505 -14.33 11.14 3.44
C VAL A 505 -13.14 10.37 2.88
N PHE A 506 -11.97 10.59 3.46
CA PHE A 506 -10.78 9.78 3.18
C PHE A 506 -10.82 8.47 3.97
N SER A 507 -10.29 7.40 3.38
CA SER A 507 -9.86 6.24 4.16
C SER A 507 -8.83 6.69 5.21
N PRO A 508 -8.78 6.07 6.40
CA PRO A 508 -7.87 6.49 7.46
C PRO A 508 -6.37 6.44 7.09
N ASP A 509 -5.99 5.66 6.07
CA ASP A 509 -4.63 5.62 5.49
C ASP A 509 -4.34 6.74 4.47
N GLY A 510 -5.36 7.55 4.12
CA GLY A 510 -5.28 8.63 3.14
C GLY A 510 -5.17 8.20 1.68
N LYS A 511 -5.19 6.89 1.38
CA LYS A 511 -4.94 6.37 0.02
C LYS A 511 -6.17 6.38 -0.89
N THR A 512 -7.36 6.36 -0.30
CA THR A 512 -8.64 6.37 -1.03
C THR A 512 -9.51 7.51 -0.52
N LEU A 513 -10.02 8.32 -1.43
CA LEU A 513 -11.02 9.32 -1.18
C LEU A 513 -12.36 8.84 -1.73
N TYR A 514 -13.38 8.82 -0.88
CA TYR A 514 -14.76 8.56 -1.27
C TYR A 514 -15.52 9.87 -1.28
N VAL A 515 -16.22 10.17 -2.37
CA VAL A 515 -17.04 11.35 -2.54
C VAL A 515 -18.41 10.93 -3.05
N THR A 516 -19.47 11.31 -2.35
CA THR A 516 -20.85 11.08 -2.80
C THR A 516 -21.43 12.39 -3.29
N GLY A 517 -22.26 12.31 -4.32
CA GLY A 517 -23.13 13.37 -4.79
C GLY A 517 -24.55 12.86 -4.97
N PRO A 518 -25.49 13.71 -5.42
CA PRO A 518 -26.92 13.35 -5.47
C PRO A 518 -27.23 12.04 -6.21
N ASN A 519 -26.48 11.76 -7.27
CA ASN A 519 -26.75 10.66 -8.20
C ASN A 519 -25.49 9.83 -8.55
N ALA A 520 -24.36 10.03 -7.85
CA ALA A 520 -23.10 9.39 -8.19
C ALA A 520 -22.18 9.23 -6.98
N LEU A 521 -21.39 8.15 -7.00
CA LEU A 521 -20.26 7.93 -6.11
C LEU A 521 -18.96 8.05 -6.92
N TYR A 522 -18.06 8.92 -6.46
CA TYR A 522 -16.74 9.13 -7.00
C TYR A 522 -15.72 8.58 -6.01
N ILE A 523 -14.82 7.73 -6.50
CA ILE A 523 -13.76 7.14 -5.68
C ILE A 523 -12.44 7.49 -6.32
N HIS A 524 -11.57 8.20 -5.62
CA HIS A 524 -10.21 8.47 -6.06
C HIS A 524 -9.25 7.66 -5.21
N ASN A 525 -8.53 6.74 -5.84
CA ASN A 525 -7.47 5.99 -5.20
C ASN A 525 -6.12 6.40 -5.78
N THR A 526 -5.12 6.56 -4.91
CA THR A 526 -3.76 6.97 -5.30
C THR A 526 -3.08 6.04 -6.32
N LEU A 527 -3.52 4.77 -6.41
CA LEU A 527 -3.06 3.80 -7.39
C LEU A 527 -3.88 3.80 -8.68
N THR A 528 -5.21 3.64 -8.57
CA THR A 528 -6.08 3.40 -9.73
C THR A 528 -6.69 4.66 -10.33
N GLY A 529 -6.51 5.82 -9.67
CA GLY A 529 -7.10 7.08 -10.07
C GLY A 529 -8.59 7.16 -9.75
N TRP A 530 -9.36 7.84 -10.61
CA TRP A 530 -10.81 8.03 -10.43
C TRP A 530 -11.62 6.86 -10.98
N SER A 531 -12.51 6.33 -10.14
CA SER A 531 -13.64 5.47 -10.51
C SER A 531 -14.95 6.20 -10.24
N VAL A 532 -15.87 6.18 -11.19
CA VAL A 532 -17.19 6.84 -11.07
C VAL A 532 -18.29 5.81 -11.20
N TYR A 533 -19.18 5.79 -10.22
CA TYR A 533 -20.37 4.95 -10.14
C TYR A 533 -21.60 5.84 -10.33
N PRO A 534 -22.06 6.05 -11.58
CA PRO A 534 -23.19 6.90 -11.88
C PRO A 534 -24.52 6.20 -11.59
N ASN A 535 -25.62 6.97 -11.66
CA ASN A 535 -26.99 6.49 -11.53
C ASN A 535 -27.30 5.84 -10.17
N LEU A 536 -26.69 6.36 -9.10
CA LEU A 536 -27.24 6.10 -7.78
C LEU A 536 -28.70 6.59 -7.76
N PRO A 537 -29.61 5.88 -7.07
CA PRO A 537 -30.98 6.33 -6.90
C PRO A 537 -31.00 7.80 -6.50
N THR A 538 -31.83 8.62 -7.15
CA THR A 538 -31.88 10.05 -6.89
C THR A 538 -32.20 10.28 -5.42
N GLN A 539 -31.22 10.78 -4.68
CA GLN A 539 -31.27 10.97 -3.23
C GLN A 539 -32.08 12.21 -2.82
N ASN A 540 -32.72 12.89 -3.78
CA ASN A 540 -33.47 14.13 -3.58
C ASN A 540 -34.81 13.87 -2.85
N GLY A 541 -34.73 13.50 -1.57
CA GLY A 541 -35.85 13.51 -0.65
C GLY A 541 -36.16 14.90 -0.09
N ASP A 542 -35.15 15.77 0.06
CA ASP A 542 -35.25 16.86 1.04
C ASP A 542 -35.10 18.28 0.47
N GLY A 543 -35.66 18.59 -0.71
CA GLY A 543 -35.74 19.99 -1.19
C GLY A 543 -34.41 20.78 -1.21
N CYS A 544 -33.27 20.11 -1.12
CA CYS A 544 -31.94 20.69 -1.01
C CYS A 544 -31.50 21.14 -2.39
N THR A 545 -31.32 22.44 -2.56
CA THR A 545 -30.63 22.98 -3.72
C THR A 545 -29.15 23.09 -3.37
N LEU A 546 -28.33 22.20 -3.93
CA LEU A 546 -26.88 22.35 -3.86
C LEU A 546 -26.48 23.67 -4.51
N ASP A 547 -26.21 24.67 -3.68
CA ASP A 547 -25.72 25.96 -4.09
C ASP A 547 -24.48 26.32 -3.25
N ASN A 548 -23.57 27.07 -3.86
CA ASN A 548 -22.39 27.55 -3.13
C ASN A 548 -22.74 28.77 -2.24
N SER A 549 -23.95 29.31 -2.35
CA SER A 549 -24.40 30.58 -1.76
C SER A 549 -25.34 30.46 -0.56
N GLY A 550 -25.87 29.26 -0.30
CA GLY A 550 -26.91 29.02 0.70
C GLY A 550 -26.36 28.77 2.10
N THR A 551 -27.30 28.66 3.04
CA THR A 551 -27.04 28.45 4.48
C THR A 551 -26.95 26.97 4.87
N SER A 552 -27.18 26.04 3.94
CA SER A 552 -27.04 24.60 4.17
C SER A 552 -26.56 23.88 2.90
N PRO A 553 -25.24 23.88 2.62
CA PRO A 553 -24.70 23.16 1.47
C PRO A 553 -24.52 21.65 1.73
N PHE A 554 -24.71 21.20 2.98
CA PHE A 554 -24.57 19.80 3.38
C PHE A 554 -25.97 19.19 3.46
N CYS A 555 -26.29 18.30 2.52
CA CYS A 555 -27.53 17.56 2.52
C CYS A 555 -27.32 16.13 2.06
N SER A 556 -28.37 15.31 2.17
CA SER A 556 -28.36 13.94 1.68
C SER A 556 -28.03 13.90 0.17
N PRO A 557 -27.26 12.90 -0.30
CA PRO A 557 -26.75 11.77 0.46
C PRO A 557 -25.52 12.12 1.30
N ASP A 558 -25.40 11.44 2.42
CA ASP A 558 -24.22 11.41 3.28
C ASP A 558 -23.43 10.12 3.04
N LEU A 559 -22.17 10.08 3.48
CA LEU A 559 -21.35 8.88 3.41
C LEU A 559 -20.48 8.74 4.66
N THR A 560 -20.24 7.49 5.04
CA THR A 560 -19.27 7.14 6.08
C THR A 560 -18.41 5.96 5.64
N VAL A 561 -17.15 5.95 6.09
CA VAL A 561 -16.23 4.83 5.91
C VAL A 561 -16.34 3.93 7.13
N THR A 562 -16.42 2.62 6.95
CA THR A 562 -16.40 1.67 8.07
C THR A 562 -15.06 1.73 8.79
N ILE A 563 -15.03 1.27 10.03
CA ILE A 563 -13.79 1.06 10.77
C ILE A 563 -13.71 -0.45 11.02
N PRO A 564 -12.66 -1.17 10.58
CA PRO A 564 -11.63 -0.70 9.66
C PRO A 564 -12.24 -0.35 8.29
N ALA A 565 -11.49 0.36 7.45
CA ALA A 565 -11.95 0.85 6.15
C ALA A 565 -12.08 -0.24 5.07
N GLU A 566 -12.92 -1.23 5.37
CA GLU A 566 -13.32 -2.32 4.47
C GLU A 566 -14.38 -1.86 3.46
N GLY A 567 -15.02 -0.73 3.69
CA GLY A 567 -16.00 -0.18 2.76
C GLY A 567 -16.60 1.11 3.23
N ILE A 568 -17.63 1.53 2.51
CA ILE A 568 -18.42 2.73 2.82
C ILE A 568 -19.90 2.39 2.89
N PHE A 569 -20.63 3.17 3.67
CA PHE A 569 -22.08 3.22 3.68
C PHE A 569 -22.52 4.59 3.17
N LEU A 570 -23.50 4.61 2.27
CA LEU A 570 -24.11 5.81 1.73
C LEU A 570 -25.54 5.86 2.23
N SER A 571 -25.95 7.04 2.69
CA SER A 571 -27.35 7.28 3.04
C SER A 571 -28.25 7.16 1.80
N GLY A 572 -29.54 6.97 2.00
CA GLY A 572 -30.45 6.47 0.98
C GLY A 572 -31.91 6.87 1.18
N PRO A 573 -32.64 7.25 0.12
CA PRO A 573 -34.02 7.70 0.26
C PRO A 573 -34.95 6.53 0.59
N ALA A 574 -36.19 6.88 0.95
CA ALA A 574 -37.28 5.92 1.05
C ALA A 574 -37.42 5.11 -0.26
N GLY A 575 -37.45 3.78 -0.14
CA GLY A 575 -37.61 2.84 -1.26
C GLY A 575 -36.32 2.14 -1.68
N THR A 576 -35.17 2.81 -1.66
CA THR A 576 -33.87 2.16 -1.94
C THR A 576 -33.03 1.92 -0.69
N GLY A 577 -33.19 2.77 0.33
CA GLY A 577 -32.54 2.59 1.63
C GLY A 577 -31.03 2.84 1.60
N THR A 578 -30.41 2.73 2.78
CA THR A 578 -28.95 2.85 2.95
C THR A 578 -28.23 1.80 2.09
N THR A 579 -27.18 2.19 1.37
CA THR A 579 -26.39 1.29 0.52
C THR A 579 -24.95 1.15 1.04
N ALA A 580 -24.23 0.11 0.62
CA ALA A 580 -22.84 -0.10 1.02
C ALA A 580 -21.99 -0.55 -0.17
N TYR A 581 -20.72 -0.16 -0.18
CA TYR A 581 -19.74 -0.53 -1.20
C TYR A 581 -18.44 -0.98 -0.53
N GLY A 582 -17.85 -2.06 -1.05
CA GLY A 582 -16.68 -2.69 -0.46
C GLY A 582 -15.39 -2.32 -1.18
N PHE A 583 -14.26 -2.39 -0.47
CA PHE A 583 -12.91 -2.24 -1.02
C PHE A 583 -12.39 -3.44 -1.84
N CYS A 584 -13.10 -4.57 -1.80
CA CYS A 584 -12.72 -5.78 -2.52
C CYS A 584 -13.23 -5.75 -3.95
N PRO A 585 -12.36 -5.88 -4.97
CA PRO A 585 -12.79 -5.90 -6.37
C PRO A 585 -13.62 -7.16 -6.67
N ASN A 586 -14.61 -7.02 -7.55
CA ASN A 586 -15.31 -8.14 -8.16
C ASN A 586 -14.75 -8.40 -9.55
N THR A 587 -13.96 -9.49 -9.66
CA THR A 587 -13.37 -9.93 -10.93
C THR A 587 -14.19 -11.02 -11.63
N THR A 588 -15.37 -11.35 -11.11
CA THR A 588 -16.33 -12.26 -11.78
C THR A 588 -17.12 -11.57 -12.90
N VAL A 589 -17.05 -10.25 -12.99
CA VAL A 589 -17.70 -9.41 -13.99
C VAL A 589 -16.68 -8.79 -14.95
N ASN A 590 -17.10 -8.43 -16.18
CA ASN A 590 -16.25 -7.78 -17.18
C ASN A 590 -16.95 -6.52 -17.73
N PRO A 591 -16.37 -5.30 -17.59
CA PRO A 591 -15.09 -5.00 -16.92
C PRO A 591 -15.13 -5.29 -15.41
N PHE A 592 -13.94 -5.43 -14.79
CA PHE A 592 -13.83 -5.60 -13.34
C PHE A 592 -14.48 -4.42 -12.62
N ASP A 593 -15.22 -4.71 -11.55
CA ASP A 593 -15.78 -3.71 -10.66
C ASP A 593 -14.86 -3.57 -9.44
N TYR A 594 -14.20 -2.43 -9.27
CA TYR A 594 -13.19 -2.24 -8.22
C TYR A 594 -13.78 -2.05 -6.83
N TYR A 595 -14.97 -1.47 -6.75
CA TYR A 595 -15.69 -1.16 -5.52
C TYR A 595 -17.16 -1.57 -5.67
N PRO A 596 -17.45 -2.88 -5.73
CA PRO A 596 -18.80 -3.40 -5.89
C PRO A 596 -19.66 -3.13 -4.65
N SER A 597 -20.98 -3.22 -4.83
CA SER A 597 -21.92 -3.21 -3.70
C SER A 597 -21.56 -4.29 -2.69
N ALA A 598 -21.51 -3.90 -1.42
CA ALA A 598 -21.19 -4.76 -0.28
C ALA A 598 -22.42 -5.22 0.50
N LEU A 599 -23.62 -4.95 0.01
CA LEU A 599 -24.83 -5.54 0.58
C LEU A 599 -25.03 -6.96 0.05
N ILE A 600 -25.55 -7.84 0.91
CA ILE A 600 -26.02 -9.16 0.47
C ILE A 600 -27.17 -8.95 -0.55
N PRO A 601 -27.16 -9.63 -1.71
CA PRO A 601 -28.22 -9.48 -2.70
C PRO A 601 -29.61 -9.72 -2.11
N GLY A 602 -30.52 -8.76 -2.34
CA GLY A 602 -31.89 -8.79 -1.81
C GLY A 602 -32.06 -8.11 -0.45
N THR A 603 -30.98 -7.68 0.21
CA THR A 603 -31.06 -6.87 1.43
C THR A 603 -31.43 -5.43 1.09
N VAL A 604 -32.46 -4.91 1.78
CA VAL A 604 -32.84 -3.50 1.76
C VAL A 604 -32.71 -2.97 3.18
N LEU A 605 -31.81 -2.01 3.39
CA LEU A 605 -31.63 -1.35 4.68
C LEU A 605 -32.63 -0.19 4.84
N PRO A 606 -32.90 0.28 6.07
CA PRO A 606 -33.71 1.46 6.29
C PRO A 606 -33.16 2.68 5.55
N ALA A 607 -34.07 3.58 5.17
CA ALA A 607 -33.73 4.88 4.61
C ALA A 607 -33.12 5.77 5.70
N THR A 608 -32.07 6.49 5.34
CA THR A 608 -31.36 7.42 6.22
C THR A 608 -31.01 8.66 5.42
N ASP A 609 -31.07 9.82 6.05
CA ASP A 609 -30.66 11.09 5.46
C ASP A 609 -29.15 11.27 5.69
N HIS A 610 -28.69 10.92 6.90
CA HIS A 610 -27.30 10.97 7.34
C HIS A 610 -26.84 9.64 7.93
N VAL A 611 -25.55 9.33 7.76
CA VAL A 611 -24.91 8.09 8.26
C VAL A 611 -23.53 8.34 8.86
N ILE A 612 -23.18 7.59 9.89
CA ILE A 612 -21.86 7.61 10.52
C ILE A 612 -21.49 6.22 11.08
N ALA A 613 -20.25 5.79 10.86
CA ALA A 613 -19.73 4.56 11.43
C ALA A 613 -19.15 4.80 12.83
N SER A 614 -19.38 3.87 13.74
CA SER A 614 -18.72 3.84 15.04
C SER A 614 -17.27 3.32 14.92
N THR A 615 -16.44 3.64 15.91
CA THR A 615 -15.02 3.23 15.99
C THR A 615 -14.80 1.80 16.49
N ASP A 616 -15.84 1.15 16.99
CA ASP A 616 -15.81 -0.22 17.51
C ASP A 616 -15.95 -1.31 16.44
N ARG A 617 -16.12 -0.91 15.18
CA ARG A 617 -16.33 -1.78 14.01
C ARG A 617 -17.69 -2.45 13.89
N LEU A 618 -18.62 -2.18 14.80
CA LEU A 618 -19.85 -2.93 14.91
C LEU A 618 -21.08 -2.15 14.45
N HIS A 619 -21.05 -0.82 14.45
CA HIS A 619 -22.25 -0.02 14.19
C HIS A 619 -22.07 0.94 13.02
N VAL A 620 -23.06 0.99 12.15
CA VAL A 620 -23.30 2.12 11.25
C VAL A 620 -24.62 2.74 11.65
N LEU A 621 -24.53 3.93 12.22
CA LEU A 621 -25.65 4.70 12.71
C LEU A 621 -26.16 5.60 11.60
N GLY A 622 -27.47 5.81 11.56
CA GLY A 622 -28.08 6.79 10.69
C GLY A 622 -29.37 7.33 11.27
N ALA A 623 -29.92 8.33 10.60
CA ALA A 623 -31.19 8.92 10.99
C ALA A 623 -31.94 9.45 9.78
N ASN A 624 -33.26 9.41 9.85
CA ASN A 624 -34.15 10.18 9.02
C ASN A 624 -35.14 10.95 9.92
N THR A 625 -36.02 11.76 9.35
CA THR A 625 -36.99 12.58 10.11
C THR A 625 -37.94 11.80 11.04
N THR A 626 -38.03 10.47 10.91
CA THR A 626 -38.92 9.60 11.68
C THR A 626 -38.18 8.61 12.58
N ASN A 627 -37.01 8.11 12.17
CA ASN A 627 -36.33 7.00 12.82
C ASN A 627 -34.84 7.25 12.97
N LEU A 628 -34.28 6.70 14.05
CA LEU A 628 -32.86 6.38 14.15
C LEU A 628 -32.64 4.97 13.61
N THR A 629 -31.51 4.75 12.97
CA THR A 629 -31.11 3.46 12.42
C THR A 629 -29.76 3.07 13.00
N ASP A 630 -29.63 1.82 13.42
CA ASP A 630 -28.39 1.20 13.87
C ASP A 630 -28.22 -0.12 13.09
N ILE A 631 -27.35 -0.09 12.08
CA ILE A 631 -26.99 -1.25 11.27
C ILE A 631 -25.81 -1.92 11.96
N PHE A 632 -26.04 -3.12 12.46
CA PHE A 632 -24.98 -3.91 13.07
C PHE A 632 -24.17 -4.63 11.99
N LEU A 633 -22.86 -4.47 12.01
CA LEU A 633 -21.90 -5.17 11.18
C LEU A 633 -21.46 -6.43 11.94
N GLY A 634 -22.08 -7.57 11.62
CA GLY A 634 -21.79 -8.84 12.30
C GLY A 634 -20.31 -9.23 12.23
N THR A 635 -19.75 -9.76 13.32
CA THR A 635 -18.51 -10.54 13.24
C THR A 635 -18.79 -11.82 12.45
N LEU A 636 -17.99 -12.13 11.42
CA LEU A 636 -18.09 -13.39 10.69
C LEU A 636 -17.79 -14.64 11.55
N ASP A 637 -17.45 -14.46 12.83
CA ASP A 637 -17.17 -15.52 13.81
C ASP A 637 -18.36 -15.90 14.72
N ALA A 638 -19.60 -15.48 14.42
CA ALA A 638 -20.74 -15.90 15.24
C ALA A 638 -21.01 -17.42 15.09
N PRO A 639 -20.94 -18.22 16.16
CA PRO A 639 -21.21 -19.65 16.11
C PRO A 639 -22.71 -19.87 15.86
N GLY A 640 -23.08 -20.29 14.65
CA GLY A 640 -24.48 -20.66 14.35
C GLY A 640 -24.98 -20.41 12.93
N VAL A 641 -24.21 -19.80 12.04
CA VAL A 641 -24.60 -19.71 10.61
C VAL A 641 -24.32 -21.07 9.94
N PRO A 642 -25.31 -21.72 9.29
CA PRO A 642 -25.13 -23.04 8.68
C PRO A 642 -24.01 -23.00 7.62
N THR A 643 -22.92 -23.71 7.92
CA THR A 643 -21.72 -23.82 7.09
C THR A 643 -21.99 -24.71 5.88
N GLY A 644 -22.39 -24.09 4.76
CA GLY A 644 -22.44 -24.73 3.44
C GLY A 644 -21.26 -24.29 2.57
N ASN A 645 -20.20 -25.10 2.50
CA ASN A 645 -19.18 -25.20 1.44
C ASN A 645 -18.64 -23.93 0.73
N SER A 646 -18.54 -22.77 1.39
CA SER A 646 -17.78 -21.60 0.89
C SER A 646 -16.66 -21.24 1.87
N PRO A 647 -15.45 -20.87 1.40
CA PRO A 647 -14.32 -20.61 2.28
C PRO A 647 -14.65 -19.45 3.20
N THR A 648 -14.60 -19.73 4.49
CA THR A 648 -14.86 -18.83 5.62
C THR A 648 -13.95 -17.61 5.54
N ALA A 649 -14.50 -16.48 5.09
CA ALA A 649 -13.85 -15.18 5.23
C ALA A 649 -13.91 -14.79 6.71
N ALA A 650 -12.76 -14.63 7.36
CA ALA A 650 -12.69 -13.79 8.56
C ALA A 650 -13.07 -12.36 8.16
N SER A 651 -13.61 -11.57 9.08
CA SER A 651 -13.94 -10.14 8.89
C SER A 651 -12.83 -9.42 8.11
N GLY A 652 -13.16 -8.71 7.03
CA GLY A 652 -12.20 -7.97 6.22
C GLY A 652 -11.40 -8.76 5.18
N THR A 653 -11.75 -10.01 4.89
CA THR A 653 -11.16 -10.77 3.77
C THR A 653 -12.10 -10.82 2.56
N CYS A 654 -11.57 -10.55 1.38
CA CYS A 654 -12.34 -10.61 0.14
C CYS A 654 -12.76 -12.05 -0.16
N ILE A 655 -14.00 -12.23 -0.61
CA ILE A 655 -14.55 -13.54 -0.93
C ILE A 655 -13.83 -14.09 -2.16
N ARG A 656 -13.41 -15.36 -2.10
CA ARG A 656 -12.74 -16.05 -3.20
C ARG A 656 -13.60 -17.22 -3.69
N PRO A 657 -14.52 -17.00 -4.65
CA PRO A 657 -15.34 -18.08 -5.21
C PRO A 657 -14.51 -19.17 -5.89
N SER A 658 -13.32 -18.80 -6.38
CA SER A 658 -12.36 -19.72 -6.96
C SER A 658 -10.93 -19.25 -6.70
N ILE A 659 -9.96 -20.06 -7.08
CA ILE A 659 -8.56 -19.70 -7.02
C ILE A 659 -8.19 -18.53 -7.95
N ASN A 660 -8.99 -18.29 -9.00
CA ASN A 660 -8.72 -17.31 -10.06
C ASN A 660 -9.59 -16.06 -10.02
N THR A 661 -10.58 -16.00 -9.14
CA THR A 661 -11.55 -14.91 -9.08
C THR A 661 -11.81 -14.47 -7.65
N VAL A 662 -12.16 -13.19 -7.51
CA VAL A 662 -12.56 -12.58 -6.25
C VAL A 662 -13.93 -11.96 -6.47
N ALA A 663 -14.80 -12.18 -5.50
CA ALA A 663 -16.09 -11.50 -5.42
C ALA A 663 -15.96 -10.33 -4.43
N GLY A 664 -16.84 -9.33 -4.61
CA GLY A 664 -16.93 -8.20 -3.71
C GLY A 664 -17.10 -8.64 -2.24
N LEU A 665 -16.64 -7.79 -1.33
CA LEU A 665 -16.89 -7.95 0.10
C LEU A 665 -18.41 -7.92 0.33
N GLN A 666 -18.91 -8.66 1.31
CA GLN A 666 -20.29 -8.54 1.76
C GLN A 666 -20.33 -8.27 3.26
N PHE A 667 -21.01 -7.21 3.67
CA PHE A 667 -21.30 -6.92 5.06
C PHE A 667 -22.47 -7.78 5.54
N ASN A 668 -22.31 -8.42 6.69
CA ASN A 668 -23.42 -9.08 7.36
C ASN A 668 -24.24 -8.03 8.12
N THR A 669 -25.26 -7.50 7.46
CA THR A 669 -26.20 -6.51 7.99
C THR A 669 -27.54 -7.16 8.38
N SER A 670 -27.53 -8.42 8.85
CA SER A 670 -28.77 -9.13 9.20
C SER A 670 -29.52 -8.52 10.38
N THR A 671 -28.80 -7.78 11.23
CA THR A 671 -29.35 -7.15 12.43
C THR A 671 -29.37 -5.64 12.22
N VAL A 672 -30.58 -5.10 12.11
CA VAL A 672 -30.79 -3.65 12.00
C VAL A 672 -31.83 -3.25 13.03
N PHE A 673 -31.49 -2.27 13.86
CA PHE A 673 -32.43 -1.64 14.77
C PHE A 673 -32.88 -0.33 14.17
N ASN A 674 -34.19 -0.07 14.19
CA ASN A 674 -34.77 1.15 13.61
C ASN A 674 -35.75 1.85 14.57
N PRO A 675 -35.32 2.23 15.79
CA PRO A 675 -36.21 2.89 16.73
C PRO A 675 -36.77 4.20 16.18
N ALA A 676 -38.02 4.51 16.56
CA ALA A 676 -38.61 5.80 16.26
C ALA A 676 -37.88 6.91 17.00
N LEU A 677 -37.75 8.08 16.37
CA LEU A 677 -37.33 9.28 17.06
C LEU A 677 -38.34 9.64 18.17
N PRO A 678 -37.90 10.30 19.25
CA PRO A 678 -38.78 10.72 20.33
C PRO A 678 -39.95 11.58 19.82
N ALA A 679 -41.19 11.23 20.17
CA ALA A 679 -42.39 11.96 19.72
C ALA A 679 -42.45 13.44 20.20
N SER A 680 -41.59 13.80 21.15
CA SER A 680 -41.41 15.16 21.64
C SER A 680 -40.73 16.10 20.63
N ILE A 681 -40.16 15.57 19.55
CA ILE A 681 -39.57 16.34 18.45
C ILE A 681 -40.32 16.08 17.14
N ALA A 682 -40.29 17.06 16.24
CA ALA A 682 -40.82 16.95 14.88
C ALA A 682 -39.81 17.52 13.87
N PRO A 683 -38.79 16.73 13.48
CA PRO A 683 -37.84 17.12 12.44
C PRO A 683 -38.52 17.30 11.09
N THR A 684 -38.13 18.35 10.37
CA THR A 684 -38.41 18.51 8.94
C THR A 684 -37.24 18.06 8.08
N ALA A 685 -36.04 18.04 8.63
CA ALA A 685 -34.83 17.47 8.05
C ALA A 685 -33.86 17.08 9.17
N ILE A 686 -33.03 16.05 8.94
CA ILE A 686 -31.88 15.76 9.80
C ILE A 686 -30.69 16.58 9.31
N ASP A 687 -29.96 17.23 10.22
CA ASP A 687 -28.79 18.04 9.87
C ASP A 687 -27.49 17.23 10.03
N GLN A 688 -27.35 16.47 11.13
CA GLN A 688 -26.15 15.65 11.40
C GLN A 688 -26.49 14.42 12.26
N VAL A 689 -25.72 13.35 12.06
CA VAL A 689 -25.56 12.24 13.02
C VAL A 689 -24.09 12.22 13.43
N VAL A 690 -23.82 12.42 14.73
CA VAL A 690 -22.45 12.54 15.26
C VAL A 690 -22.24 11.46 16.30
N ALA A 691 -21.26 10.59 16.09
CA ALA A 691 -20.92 9.49 17.00
C ALA A 691 -19.66 9.82 17.82
N SER A 692 -19.65 9.43 19.09
CA SER A 692 -18.49 9.52 19.98
C SER A 692 -17.34 8.63 19.49
N SER A 693 -16.10 9.07 19.64
CA SER A 693 -14.93 8.29 19.21
C SER A 693 -14.65 7.05 20.07
N ASN A 694 -15.31 6.93 21.23
CA ASN A 694 -15.29 5.73 22.08
C ASN A 694 -16.46 4.77 21.81
N SER A 695 -17.30 5.02 20.80
CA SER A 695 -18.45 4.18 20.41
C SER A 695 -19.49 3.94 21.52
N THR A 696 -19.74 4.94 22.38
CA THR A 696 -20.71 4.82 23.49
C THR A 696 -22.05 5.50 23.22
N ILE A 697 -22.03 6.62 22.50
CA ILE A 697 -23.22 7.43 22.22
C ILE A 697 -23.12 8.13 20.86
N ALA A 698 -24.27 8.40 20.25
CA ALA A 698 -24.40 9.32 19.13
C ALA A 698 -25.50 10.34 19.39
N PHE A 699 -25.33 11.54 18.87
CA PHE A 699 -26.32 12.62 18.88
C PHE A 699 -26.83 12.91 17.48
N VAL A 700 -28.07 13.38 17.39
CA VAL A 700 -28.69 13.80 16.13
C VAL A 700 -29.15 15.24 16.23
N THR A 701 -28.68 16.09 15.32
CA THR A 701 -29.18 17.47 15.16
C THR A 701 -30.14 17.53 13.98
N TYR A 702 -31.07 18.49 14.02
CA TYR A 702 -32.18 18.51 13.08
C TYR A 702 -32.73 19.91 12.90
N THR A 703 -33.34 20.17 11.74
CA THR A 703 -34.17 21.35 11.52
C THR A 703 -35.63 20.97 11.78
N GLY A 704 -36.40 21.88 12.39
CA GLY A 704 -37.81 21.64 12.68
C GLY A 704 -38.25 22.31 13.98
N LYS A 705 -39.17 21.68 14.71
CA LYS A 705 -39.66 22.20 15.99
C LYS A 705 -39.66 21.12 17.06
N SER A 706 -39.46 21.55 18.30
CA SER A 706 -39.84 20.76 19.47
C SER A 706 -41.34 20.90 19.73
N ASN A 707 -42.01 19.80 20.06
CA ASN A 707 -43.42 19.77 20.43
C ASN A 707 -43.64 20.18 21.90
N THR A 708 -42.58 20.35 22.69
CA THR A 708 -42.64 20.68 24.12
C THR A 708 -42.33 22.14 24.43
N GLY A 709 -41.98 22.95 23.42
CA GLY A 709 -41.61 24.37 23.58
C GLY A 709 -40.18 24.60 24.09
N GLN A 710 -39.42 23.54 24.38
CA GLN A 710 -38.00 23.55 24.74
C GLN A 710 -37.20 22.77 23.70
N ALA A 711 -36.03 23.24 23.27
CA ALA A 711 -35.14 22.46 22.41
C ALA A 711 -34.74 21.14 23.07
N LEU A 712 -34.83 20.05 22.32
CA LEU A 712 -34.44 18.71 22.75
C LEU A 712 -33.37 18.20 21.79
N LEU A 713 -32.27 17.67 22.32
CA LEU A 713 -31.20 17.03 21.55
C LEU A 713 -31.35 15.50 21.64
N PRO A 714 -31.81 14.81 20.58
CA PRO A 714 -31.89 13.35 20.54
C PRO A 714 -30.52 12.69 20.63
N TYR A 715 -30.48 11.55 21.32
CA TYR A 715 -29.32 10.69 21.39
C TYR A 715 -29.68 9.21 21.26
N TYR A 716 -28.68 8.42 20.84
CA TYR A 716 -28.70 6.97 20.84
C TYR A 716 -27.48 6.45 21.62
N GLN A 717 -27.72 5.80 22.76
CA GLN A 717 -26.68 5.09 23.51
C GLN A 717 -26.51 3.69 22.93
N LEU A 718 -25.30 3.38 22.47
CA LEU A 718 -24.97 2.12 21.82
C LEU A 718 -24.96 0.98 22.85
N SER A 719 -25.34 -0.22 22.41
CA SER A 719 -25.27 -1.43 23.23
C SER A 719 -24.24 -2.41 22.66
N PRO A 720 -23.25 -2.85 23.46
CA PRO A 720 -22.22 -3.78 23.00
C PRO A 720 -22.72 -5.23 22.86
N ALA A 721 -23.97 -5.53 23.21
CA ALA A 721 -24.48 -6.90 23.37
C ALA A 721 -25.34 -7.43 22.20
N PHE A 722 -25.15 -6.91 20.97
CA PHE A 722 -26.03 -7.21 19.81
C PHE A 722 -27.52 -6.95 20.12
N THR A 723 -27.80 -6.00 21.01
CA THR A 723 -29.16 -5.59 21.36
C THR A 723 -29.40 -4.16 20.93
N GLN A 724 -30.67 -3.79 20.79
CA GLN A 724 -31.02 -2.40 20.49
C GLN A 724 -30.52 -1.48 21.61
N GLY A 725 -29.88 -0.39 21.22
CA GLY A 725 -29.47 0.69 22.12
C GLY A 725 -30.66 1.49 22.66
N THR A 726 -30.35 2.49 23.50
CA THR A 726 -31.37 3.33 24.14
C THR A 726 -31.49 4.67 23.43
N VAL A 727 -32.70 5.04 23.04
CA VAL A 727 -33.03 6.37 22.50
C VAL A 727 -33.49 7.28 23.64
N GLY A 728 -32.99 8.51 23.66
CA GLY A 728 -33.46 9.55 24.59
C GLY A 728 -33.28 10.96 24.05
N THR A 729 -33.52 11.94 24.91
CA THR A 729 -33.32 13.37 24.58
C THR A 729 -32.67 14.10 25.75
N VAL A 730 -31.75 15.02 25.45
CA VAL A 730 -31.24 16.00 26.41
C VAL A 730 -32.02 17.32 26.23
N PRO A 731 -32.73 17.82 27.26
CA PRO A 731 -33.33 19.14 27.21
C PRO A 731 -32.26 20.23 27.27
N LEU A 732 -32.27 21.14 26.29
CA LEU A 732 -31.36 22.29 26.28
C LEU A 732 -32.00 23.45 27.05
N SER A 733 -31.21 24.11 27.89
CA SER A 733 -31.67 25.19 28.75
C SER A 733 -31.96 26.48 27.96
N GLY A 734 -32.54 27.49 28.63
CA GLY A 734 -32.75 28.81 28.03
C GLY A 734 -33.90 28.88 27.02
N THR A 735 -33.72 29.68 25.97
CA THR A 735 -34.72 29.92 24.92
C THR A 735 -34.37 29.24 23.60
N ALA A 736 -33.47 28.25 23.64
CA ALA A 736 -33.16 27.39 22.51
C ALA A 736 -34.44 26.74 21.98
N THR A 737 -34.57 26.73 20.65
CA THR A 737 -35.73 26.16 19.94
C THR A 737 -35.39 24.89 19.18
N VAL A 738 -34.16 24.77 18.67
CA VAL A 738 -33.72 23.61 17.89
C VAL A 738 -32.18 23.48 17.89
N PRO A 739 -31.62 22.26 18.04
CA PRO A 739 -30.18 22.00 17.87
C PRO A 739 -29.83 21.81 16.39
N LEU A 740 -28.94 22.65 15.85
CA LEU A 740 -28.61 22.68 14.41
C LEU A 740 -27.34 21.89 14.06
N ALA A 741 -26.30 21.99 14.88
CA ALA A 741 -25.01 21.33 14.63
C ALA A 741 -24.28 21.06 15.94
N GLY A 742 -23.38 20.07 15.94
CA GLY A 742 -22.59 19.79 17.13
C GLY A 742 -21.35 18.95 16.90
N THR A 743 -20.52 18.84 17.95
CA THR A 743 -19.27 18.07 17.92
C THR A 743 -18.87 17.63 19.33
N PHE A 744 -18.15 16.51 19.42
CA PHE A 744 -17.64 16.00 20.68
C PHE A 744 -16.34 16.71 21.09
N SER A 745 -16.12 16.83 22.39
CA SER A 745 -14.77 17.01 22.90
C SER A 745 -13.93 15.75 22.62
N PRO A 746 -12.60 15.85 22.43
CA PRO A 746 -11.73 14.72 22.07
C PRO A 746 -11.64 13.63 23.15
N ASP A 747 -11.96 13.97 24.40
CA ASP A 747 -12.09 13.03 25.52
C ASP A 747 -13.47 12.37 25.63
N ASN A 748 -14.43 12.78 24.79
CA ASN A 748 -15.84 12.36 24.82
C ASN A 748 -16.54 12.63 26.18
N GLU A 749 -16.10 13.63 26.96
CA GLU A 749 -16.78 14.05 28.19
C GLU A 749 -17.88 15.11 27.93
N THR A 750 -17.74 15.93 26.88
CA THR A 750 -18.68 17.01 26.54
C THR A 750 -19.09 16.97 25.06
N PHE A 751 -20.35 17.25 24.77
CA PHE A 751 -20.83 17.53 23.42
C PHE A 751 -21.23 19.00 23.29
N PHE A 752 -20.63 19.71 22.34
CA PHE A 752 -20.96 21.10 22.04
C PHE A 752 -22.06 21.14 20.98
N VAL A 753 -23.12 21.92 21.21
CA VAL A 753 -24.24 22.03 20.27
C VAL A 753 -24.67 23.48 20.06
N GLY A 754 -24.77 23.89 18.80
CA GLY A 754 -25.26 25.21 18.40
C GLY A 754 -26.78 25.19 18.23
N THR A 755 -27.46 26.18 18.78
CA THR A 755 -28.93 26.23 18.81
C THR A 755 -29.49 27.46 18.11
N ALA A 756 -30.67 27.32 17.49
CA ALA A 756 -31.44 28.47 17.03
C ALA A 756 -32.41 28.96 18.12
N GLY A 757 -32.86 30.20 18.00
CA GLY A 757 -33.81 30.84 18.93
C GLY A 757 -33.09 31.67 19.97
N ASP A 758 -32.11 31.10 20.67
CA ASP A 758 -31.17 31.83 21.54
C ASP A 758 -29.80 32.10 20.91
N ASN A 759 -29.45 31.37 19.83
CA ASN A 759 -28.21 31.54 19.08
C ASN A 759 -26.95 31.34 19.94
N LEU A 760 -27.04 30.41 20.90
CA LEU A 760 -25.97 30.07 21.84
C LEU A 760 -25.29 28.75 21.43
N VAL A 761 -24.20 28.44 22.13
CA VAL A 761 -23.59 27.11 22.14
C VAL A 761 -23.75 26.49 23.52
N HIS A 762 -24.41 25.33 23.57
CA HIS A 762 -24.65 24.56 24.78
C HIS A 762 -23.60 23.46 24.94
N PHE A 763 -23.27 23.18 26.20
CA PHE A 763 -22.29 22.18 26.62
C PHE A 763 -23.08 21.07 27.29
N VAL A 764 -23.17 19.93 26.64
CA VAL A 764 -23.86 18.75 27.15
C VAL A 764 -22.82 17.84 27.81
N ASP A 765 -22.96 17.63 29.11
CA ASP A 765 -22.17 16.64 29.85
C ASP A 765 -22.65 15.24 29.46
N ILE A 766 -21.75 14.43 28.87
CA ILE A 766 -22.11 13.12 28.33
C ILE A 766 -22.40 12.10 29.43
N PRO A 767 -21.63 12.01 30.54
CA PRO A 767 -21.94 11.08 31.63
C PRO A 767 -23.30 11.28 32.28
N SER A 768 -23.72 12.53 32.51
CA SER A 768 -25.01 12.83 33.12
C SER A 768 -26.14 13.06 32.11
N LEU A 769 -25.82 13.26 30.84
CA LEU A 769 -26.75 13.64 29.76
C LEU A 769 -27.54 14.90 30.11
N THR A 770 -26.83 15.93 30.59
CA THR A 770 -27.43 17.23 30.97
C THR A 770 -26.74 18.40 30.28
N ASP A 771 -27.50 19.43 29.95
CA ASP A 771 -26.95 20.73 29.54
C ASP A 771 -26.41 21.47 30.77
N ILE A 772 -25.09 21.66 30.82
CA ILE A 772 -24.39 22.21 31.99
C ILE A 772 -24.03 23.69 31.82
N LYS A 773 -24.00 24.21 30.59
CA LYS A 773 -23.55 25.57 30.30
C LYS A 773 -23.97 26.00 28.89
N ALA A 774 -24.41 27.24 28.74
CA ALA A 774 -24.54 27.90 27.44
C ALA A 774 -23.62 29.12 27.35
N ILE A 775 -23.10 29.40 26.16
CA ILE A 775 -22.25 30.58 25.88
C ILE A 775 -22.74 31.33 24.65
N ASN A 776 -22.53 32.64 24.65
CA ASN A 776 -22.78 33.47 23.47
C ASN A 776 -21.53 33.47 22.58
N PRO A 777 -21.61 32.92 21.36
CA PRO A 777 -20.48 32.85 20.45
C PRO A 777 -20.13 34.22 19.84
N GLY A 778 -20.95 35.26 19.98
CA GLY A 778 -20.66 36.61 19.43
C GLY A 778 -20.86 36.74 17.92
N LEU A 779 -21.35 35.70 17.24
CA LEU A 779 -21.59 35.71 15.80
C LEU A 779 -22.81 36.56 15.45
N VAL A 780 -22.64 37.45 14.47
CA VAL A 780 -23.70 38.35 13.99
C VAL A 780 -23.82 38.37 12.48
N ASP A 781 -25.03 38.61 11.98
CA ASP A 781 -25.28 38.88 10.58
C ASP A 781 -24.84 40.32 10.18
N PRO A 782 -24.93 40.71 8.89
CA PRO A 782 -24.59 42.07 8.45
C PRO A 782 -25.43 43.19 9.08
N SER A 783 -26.58 42.88 9.69
CA SER A 783 -27.43 43.84 10.41
C SER A 783 -27.07 43.96 11.90
N GLY A 784 -26.15 43.11 12.39
CA GLY A 784 -25.75 43.04 13.79
C GLY A 784 -26.64 42.12 14.63
N ALA A 785 -27.57 41.37 14.02
CA ALA A 785 -28.40 40.42 14.74
C ALA A 785 -27.61 39.14 15.06
N PRO A 786 -27.73 38.57 16.28
CA PRO A 786 -27.07 37.31 16.61
C PRO A 786 -27.51 36.17 15.67
N VAL A 787 -26.58 35.31 15.29
CA VAL A 787 -26.84 34.14 14.42
C VAL A 787 -26.30 32.86 15.05
N PRO A 788 -26.94 31.70 14.80
CA PRO A 788 -26.53 30.44 15.42
C PRO A 788 -25.21 29.93 14.82
N VAL A 789 -24.45 29.20 15.64
CA VAL A 789 -23.29 28.42 15.18
C VAL A 789 -23.78 27.20 14.41
N GLN A 790 -23.24 27.00 13.21
CA GLN A 790 -23.55 25.83 12.38
C GLN A 790 -22.29 25.06 11.95
N PHE A 791 -21.10 25.64 12.16
CA PHE A 791 -19.83 24.97 11.90
C PHE A 791 -18.97 24.95 13.17
N PHE A 792 -18.46 23.76 13.50
CA PHE A 792 -17.59 23.54 14.64
C PHE A 792 -16.28 22.90 14.18
N ALA A 793 -15.17 23.29 14.81
CA ALA A 793 -13.90 22.60 14.72
C ALA A 793 -13.25 22.57 16.10
N VAL A 794 -12.81 21.40 16.56
CA VAL A 794 -12.17 21.24 17.87
C VAL A 794 -10.70 20.91 17.64
N LYS A 795 -9.80 21.56 18.39
CA LYS A 795 -8.38 21.20 18.46
C LYS A 795 -8.06 20.53 19.79
N PRO A 796 -7.57 19.29 19.76
CA PRO A 796 -7.03 18.60 20.94
C PRO A 796 -5.86 19.37 21.61
N ARG A 797 -5.64 19.17 22.93
CA ARG A 797 -4.51 19.76 23.69
C ARG A 797 -3.34 18.79 23.83
N PRO A 798 -2.10 19.19 23.49
CA PRO A 798 -0.94 18.34 23.75
C PRO A 798 -0.83 18.10 25.24
N THR A 799 -0.63 16.85 25.65
CA THR A 799 -0.30 16.54 27.04
C THR A 799 1.11 17.06 27.34
N THR A 800 1.23 18.02 28.26
CA THR A 800 2.52 18.48 28.79
C THR A 800 3.02 17.57 29.88
#